data_AF-A0A455U473-F1
#
_entry.id   AF-A0A455U473-F1
#
_cell.length_a   1.000
_cell.length_b   1.000
_cell.length_c   1.000
_cell.angle_alpha   90.00
_cell.angle_beta   90.00
_cell.angle_gamma   90.00
#
_symmetry.space_group_name_H-M   'P 1'
#
loop_
_entity.id
_entity.type
_entity.pdbx_description
1 polymer ?
#
loop_
_entity_poly.entity_id
_entity_poly.type
_entity_poly.pdbx_seq_one_letter_code
_entity_poly.pdbx_strand_id
1 'polypeptide(L)'
;MPLTADDPLVTHGPDGIPDSGDEVDVNMPLVLTRLTPTMAPGADGVLGTADDTPEARNKTTPFVDQNQTYTSHPSHQVFLRQYEMVDGKPMATGRLLNGENGGLATWKDVKDQAEAMLGINLDDRDVFGVPLLRTDAYGEFIRDENGFPQVVTNIGPDLIPNTADDVVASGTPDDPLVLAELNDGRGPVRTSHAFLDDIAHNAVPILVAGAEGQPAILMPDPNSGTDPVGDPVPVDPDTGETFYDNELLDRHFIVGDGRGNENIGLTDVHHVFHSEHNRQIEDVKKQVLELGEAGDIDFLNEWLLEPVEAGFDPNALSWDGERLFQTARFATEMQYQHLVFEEFGRKVSPLIDVFVFNTVTDVDPAIYAEFAHTVYRFGHSMLTDHLKLLPLNDEGQPVDADGNTIPIEDWGVDVGLIEAFLNPVSYDQDGSITADQAAGAIFRGMTYVQGNEIDEFVVDSLRNNLLGLPLDLPAINIARARDAGVPSLNEAREQLYAASNSTWLKPYESWADFGANLKTPASVVNFIAAYGTHPLILAADTLAEKREAAMQLLGLAEATETSAVSVENASFEANSPRGRGVGVTTNALGNYTTEAPSGWTLTGQGGLIAPAASVVDPEGITGDNVAWLREGGMLSQDTGQVLEEGVSYRLTLDIGDRTNMDWPGGQARLVDANGNVLAFVDLEAPVDGGWSTVILETGPIDGAQAGLGLSIEIAQTDGTSNQILIDNVRLDVEQSAEIDDRLEFLNSTGAWASEETGLNLVDLWIGGLAEKIMPFGGMLGATFNAIFELQLENLQEGDRFYHLSRTQGLNLLNELENNAFSKLVMANTDMAMPGADGILGTEDDEVNFHVGVDSFAKHDIVLEVDETKQIAMDPEGDDPVLNAIREKVQRDDPSTPDADENYLRFTGGEHVVMGGTENDDTIIGGDGDDAIWGDAGNDRIEGGHGVDLIIGGGGDDIITDMGDTGDFIKGEGGDDVIANSNGLDVVMGGDGNDAILVGVDATEVFGGEGNDFILGGLDHDFLMGNEGDDWIEGGDGFDVISGDNSELFFNSTILGHDVMFAGANENDFDAESGDDIMVQGESVMRNEGMFGFDWAIHKGSAVAADSDMAIPIFTTIEDDILRDRFDQVEGLSGWIHNDVLRGDDRGSSEEIEVEFNLDNHGLTQAGVNRIDGLRELRHQHRGCANRSKH
;
A
#
# COMPACT_ATOMS: atom_id res chain seq x y z
N MET A 1 -16.47 -6.08 21.33
CA MET A 1 -16.83 -4.98 22.25
C MET A 1 -18.29 -5.09 22.62
N PRO A 2 -18.70 -4.85 23.87
CA PRO A 2 -20.05 -4.40 24.14
C PRO A 2 -20.15 -2.94 23.65
N LEU A 3 -20.92 -2.71 22.59
CA LEU A 3 -21.15 -1.37 22.04
C LEU A 3 -21.71 -0.46 23.14
N THR A 4 -21.11 0.70 23.34
CA THR A 4 -21.57 1.74 24.29
C THR A 4 -22.55 2.69 23.60
N ALA A 5 -23.29 3.50 24.37
CA ALA A 5 -24.35 4.37 23.84
C ALA A 5 -23.83 5.53 22.95
N ASP A 6 -22.51 5.73 22.91
CA ASP A 6 -21.78 6.72 22.13
C ASP A 6 -21.00 6.10 20.96
N ASP A 7 -21.20 4.81 20.69
CA ASP A 7 -20.59 4.09 19.58
C ASP A 7 -21.32 4.46 18.26
N PRO A 8 -20.62 4.93 17.21
CA PRO A 8 -21.23 5.34 15.92
C PRO A 8 -22.01 4.21 15.23
N LEU A 9 -21.85 2.97 15.69
CA LEU A 9 -22.62 1.81 15.25
C LEU A 9 -24.06 1.74 15.81
N VAL A 10 -24.45 2.66 16.70
CA VAL A 10 -25.86 3.00 16.94
C VAL A 10 -26.20 4.17 16.03
N THR A 11 -26.74 3.87 14.84
CA THR A 11 -27.20 4.91 13.92
C THR A 11 -28.19 5.81 14.65
N HIS A 12 -27.84 7.08 14.84
CA HIS A 12 -28.84 8.12 15.07
C HIS A 12 -29.85 8.00 13.93
N GLY A 13 -31.15 7.95 14.24
CA GLY A 13 -32.14 8.01 13.18
C GLY A 13 -32.05 9.34 12.42
N PRO A 14 -32.84 9.53 11.37
CA PRO A 14 -32.77 10.72 10.50
C PRO A 14 -32.83 12.09 11.20
N ASP A 15 -33.20 12.13 12.48
CA ASP A 15 -33.26 13.34 13.30
C ASP A 15 -31.97 13.67 14.09
N GLY A 16 -30.99 12.76 14.14
CA GLY A 16 -29.71 12.98 14.84
C GLY A 16 -29.79 12.93 16.38
N ILE A 17 -30.89 12.45 16.96
CA ILE A 17 -31.13 12.45 18.41
C ILE A 17 -31.15 11.00 18.95
N PRO A 18 -30.31 10.65 19.93
CA PRO A 18 -30.35 9.32 20.57
C PRO A 18 -31.65 9.05 21.35
N ASP A 19 -32.13 7.80 21.31
CA ASP A 19 -33.33 7.27 21.98
C ASP A 19 -34.67 7.91 21.53
N SER A 20 -34.73 8.42 20.30
CA SER A 20 -35.93 9.04 19.71
C SER A 20 -36.97 7.99 19.27
N GLY A 21 -36.55 6.73 19.10
CA GLY A 21 -37.38 5.61 18.65
C GLY A 21 -37.45 5.46 17.13
N ASP A 22 -36.62 6.20 16.39
CA ASP A 22 -36.42 6.08 14.93
C ASP A 22 -35.07 5.42 14.57
N GLU A 23 -34.33 4.92 15.56
CA GLU A 23 -33.09 4.18 15.36
C GLU A 23 -33.34 2.85 14.64
N VAL A 24 -32.37 2.46 13.83
CA VAL A 24 -32.39 1.16 13.15
C VAL A 24 -32.37 0.06 14.21
N ASP A 25 -33.29 -0.92 14.12
CA ASP A 25 -33.41 -2.03 15.07
C ASP A 25 -32.03 -2.71 15.26
N VAL A 26 -31.63 -2.94 16.51
CA VAL A 26 -30.39 -3.65 16.92
C VAL A 26 -30.20 -5.03 16.27
N ASN A 27 -31.21 -5.52 15.53
CA ASN A 27 -31.20 -6.74 14.75
C ASN A 27 -31.04 -6.55 13.24
N MET A 28 -30.74 -5.35 12.73
CA MET A 28 -30.24 -5.20 11.36
C MET A 28 -28.75 -5.57 11.36
N PRO A 29 -28.38 -6.75 10.84
CA PRO A 29 -26.98 -7.10 10.78
C PRO A 29 -26.34 -6.15 9.76
N LEU A 30 -25.42 -5.31 10.23
CA LEU A 30 -24.19 -5.16 9.46
C LEU A 30 -23.70 -6.60 9.28
N VAL A 31 -23.93 -7.13 8.08
CA VAL A 31 -23.22 -8.31 7.63
C VAL A 31 -21.80 -7.80 7.39
N LEU A 32 -21.05 -7.54 8.48
CA LEU A 32 -19.74 -8.15 8.57
C LEU A 32 -20.03 -9.58 8.13
N THR A 33 -19.66 -9.93 6.90
CA THR A 33 -19.65 -11.32 6.48
C THR A 33 -18.76 -11.97 7.49
N ARG A 34 -19.39 -12.49 8.55
CA ARG A 34 -18.70 -13.22 9.59
C ARG A 34 -18.00 -14.28 8.80
N LEU A 35 -16.68 -14.19 8.80
CA LEU A 35 -15.85 -15.16 8.14
C LEU A 35 -16.38 -16.50 8.65
N THR A 36 -16.94 -17.33 7.77
CA THR A 36 -17.57 -18.57 8.22
C THR A 36 -16.44 -19.41 8.75
N PRO A 37 -16.20 -19.43 10.07
CA PRO A 37 -14.95 -19.96 10.58
C PRO A 37 -15.07 -21.45 10.41
N THR A 38 -14.18 -22.05 9.63
CA THR A 38 -14.00 -23.48 9.73
C THR A 38 -13.26 -23.75 11.02
N MET A 39 -13.86 -24.55 11.88
CA MET A 39 -13.15 -25.05 13.05
C MET A 39 -11.99 -25.91 12.55
N ALA A 40 -10.76 -25.49 12.83
CA ALA A 40 -9.59 -26.34 12.69
C ALA A 40 -9.44 -27.17 13.97
N PRO A 41 -8.90 -28.41 13.87
CA PRO A 41 -8.62 -29.20 15.06
C PRO A 41 -7.62 -28.47 15.96
N GLY A 42 -7.90 -28.42 17.25
CA GLY A 42 -6.99 -27.82 18.23
C GLY A 42 -5.68 -28.59 18.43
N ALA A 43 -4.98 -28.29 19.53
CA ALA A 43 -3.74 -28.97 19.90
C ALA A 43 -3.87 -30.51 20.01
N ASP A 44 -5.09 -31.04 20.14
CA ASP A 44 -5.35 -32.47 20.16
C ASP A 44 -5.53 -33.11 18.75
N GLY A 45 -5.59 -32.31 17.69
CA GLY A 45 -5.75 -32.77 16.30
C GLY A 45 -7.14 -33.34 15.99
N VAL A 46 -8.15 -33.09 16.84
CA VAL A 46 -9.53 -33.59 16.68
C VAL A 46 -10.49 -32.42 16.47
N LEU A 47 -11.37 -32.53 15.47
CA LEU A 47 -12.42 -31.55 15.20
C LEU A 47 -13.63 -31.78 16.12
N GLY A 48 -14.20 -30.72 16.68
CA GLY A 48 -15.39 -30.73 17.55
C GLY A 48 -15.08 -30.75 19.04
N THR A 49 -13.85 -30.41 19.43
CA THR A 49 -13.39 -30.33 20.82
C THR A 49 -13.33 -28.88 21.30
N ALA A 50 -13.10 -28.68 22.61
CA ALA A 50 -13.12 -27.34 23.20
C ALA A 50 -11.90 -26.48 22.81
N ASP A 51 -10.90 -27.09 22.18
CA ASP A 51 -9.67 -26.49 21.69
C ASP A 51 -9.70 -26.22 20.17
N ASP A 52 -10.81 -26.50 19.48
CA ASP A 52 -10.99 -26.12 18.08
C ASP A 52 -10.72 -24.61 17.90
N THR A 53 -9.87 -24.27 16.93
CA THR A 53 -9.58 -22.87 16.59
C THR A 53 -10.42 -22.41 15.41
N PRO A 54 -11.01 -21.20 15.44
CA PRO A 54 -11.57 -20.58 14.25
C PRO A 54 -10.48 -20.34 13.21
N GLU A 55 -10.59 -20.99 12.05
CA GLU A 55 -9.73 -20.76 10.91
C GLU A 55 -10.53 -20.12 9.78
N ALA A 56 -9.92 -19.12 9.16
CA ALA A 56 -10.48 -18.48 7.99
C ALA A 56 -10.19 -19.31 6.74
N ARG A 57 -11.23 -19.70 5.98
CA ARG A 57 -11.00 -20.27 4.64
C ARG A 57 -10.52 -19.16 3.72
N ASN A 58 -9.25 -19.23 3.34
CA ASN A 58 -8.75 -18.41 2.26
C ASN A 58 -9.49 -18.77 0.96
N LYS A 59 -10.07 -17.76 0.30
CA LYS A 59 -10.72 -17.91 -1.01
C LYS A 59 -9.74 -17.67 -2.15
N THR A 60 -8.60 -17.07 -1.84
CA THR A 60 -7.52 -16.78 -2.78
C THR A 60 -6.39 -17.78 -2.59
N THR A 61 -5.58 -17.90 -3.63
CA THR A 61 -4.29 -18.57 -3.59
C THR A 61 -3.36 -17.84 -2.62
N PRO A 62 -2.42 -18.57 -1.96
CA PRO A 62 -1.43 -17.96 -1.06
C PRO A 62 -0.19 -17.45 -1.81
N PHE A 63 -0.23 -17.39 -3.14
CA PHE A 63 0.90 -17.03 -4.01
C PHE A 63 0.74 -15.60 -4.52
N VAL A 64 1.83 -15.00 -4.98
CA VAL A 64 1.79 -13.70 -5.66
C VAL A 64 1.51 -13.97 -7.14
N ASP A 65 0.28 -14.38 -7.45
CA ASP A 65 -0.10 -14.91 -8.78
C ASP A 65 -1.06 -14.00 -9.54
N GLN A 66 -1.11 -12.71 -9.16
CA GLN A 66 -1.93 -11.69 -9.81
C GLN A 66 -3.41 -12.12 -9.99
N ASN A 67 -3.94 -12.85 -9.02
CA ASN A 67 -5.35 -13.27 -9.02
C ASN A 67 -6.33 -12.09 -9.03
N GLN A 68 -5.88 -10.87 -8.77
CA GLN A 68 -6.60 -9.62 -8.95
C GLN A 68 -7.02 -9.41 -10.42
N THR A 69 -6.19 -9.85 -11.37
CA THR A 69 -6.47 -9.84 -12.81
C THR A 69 -7.03 -11.19 -13.27
N TYR A 70 -6.38 -12.29 -12.87
CA TYR A 70 -6.65 -13.63 -13.42
C TYR A 70 -7.54 -14.53 -12.56
N THR A 71 -8.00 -14.07 -11.40
CA THR A 71 -8.82 -14.81 -10.43
C THR A 71 -8.24 -16.14 -9.91
N SER A 72 -8.62 -16.52 -8.68
CA SER A 72 -8.18 -17.78 -8.06
C SER A 72 -9.01 -19.01 -8.47
N HIS A 73 -9.92 -18.90 -9.45
CA HIS A 73 -10.76 -20.03 -9.88
C HIS A 73 -10.88 -20.16 -11.40
N PRO A 74 -10.55 -21.33 -12.00
CA PRO A 74 -10.61 -21.57 -13.45
C PRO A 74 -11.96 -21.24 -14.12
N SER A 75 -13.09 -21.56 -13.47
CA SER A 75 -14.41 -21.21 -14.02
C SER A 75 -14.66 -19.70 -14.12
N HIS A 76 -14.05 -18.88 -13.27
CA HIS A 76 -14.19 -17.44 -13.35
C HIS A 76 -13.31 -16.87 -14.49
N GLN A 77 -12.11 -17.43 -14.72
CA GLN A 77 -11.27 -17.09 -15.88
C GLN A 77 -11.97 -17.23 -17.22
N VAL A 78 -12.84 -18.25 -17.37
CA VAL A 78 -13.62 -18.43 -18.60
C VAL A 78 -14.44 -17.20 -18.96
N PHE A 79 -14.94 -16.45 -17.97
CA PHE A 79 -15.74 -15.24 -18.22
C PHE A 79 -14.90 -13.97 -18.43
N LEU A 80 -13.64 -13.98 -18.00
CA LEU A 80 -12.70 -12.85 -18.16
C LEU A 80 -11.98 -12.87 -19.52
N ARG A 81 -11.93 -14.02 -20.21
CA ARG A 81 -11.29 -14.16 -21.53
C ARG A 81 -12.17 -13.64 -22.65
N GLN A 82 -11.56 -13.10 -23.70
CA GLN A 82 -12.25 -12.74 -24.93
C GLN A 82 -12.36 -13.93 -25.89
N TYR A 83 -13.56 -14.14 -26.46
CA TYR A 83 -13.84 -15.20 -27.42
C TYR A 83 -14.34 -14.66 -28.76
N GLU A 84 -14.00 -15.39 -29.81
CA GLU A 84 -14.59 -15.21 -31.13
C GLU A 84 -15.19 -16.52 -31.67
N MET A 85 -16.13 -16.41 -32.60
CA MET A 85 -16.79 -17.57 -33.20
C MET A 85 -16.03 -18.02 -34.45
N VAL A 86 -15.29 -19.13 -34.33
CA VAL A 86 -14.60 -19.78 -35.46
C VAL A 86 -15.35 -21.08 -35.81
N ASP A 87 -15.81 -21.18 -37.05
CA ASP A 87 -16.61 -22.33 -37.52
C ASP A 87 -17.83 -22.68 -36.64
N GLY A 88 -18.43 -21.65 -36.03
CA GLY A 88 -19.60 -21.80 -35.16
C GLY A 88 -19.28 -22.31 -33.75
N LYS A 89 -18.01 -22.26 -33.33
CA LYS A 89 -17.54 -22.61 -31.98
C LYS A 89 -16.82 -21.41 -31.35
N PRO A 90 -16.97 -21.20 -30.03
CA PRO A 90 -16.24 -20.16 -29.32
C PRO A 90 -14.76 -20.54 -29.18
N MET A 91 -13.85 -19.77 -29.75
CA MET A 91 -12.40 -19.92 -29.61
C MET A 91 -11.84 -18.73 -28.85
N ALA A 92 -10.93 -18.97 -27.89
CA ALA A 92 -10.25 -17.88 -27.21
C ALA A 92 -9.37 -17.13 -28.21
N THR A 93 -9.31 -15.81 -28.05
CA THR A 93 -8.45 -14.93 -28.88
C THR A 93 -7.03 -14.78 -28.32
N GLY A 94 -6.82 -15.26 -27.08
CA GLY A 94 -5.66 -14.92 -26.26
C GLY A 94 -5.93 -13.79 -25.29
N ARG A 95 -6.83 -12.85 -25.61
CA ARG A 95 -7.02 -11.59 -24.87
C ARG A 95 -7.91 -11.74 -23.65
N LEU A 96 -7.74 -10.85 -22.68
CA LEU A 96 -8.78 -10.52 -21.70
C LEU A 96 -9.90 -9.72 -22.39
N LEU A 97 -11.13 -9.88 -21.91
CA LEU A 97 -12.32 -9.22 -22.48
C LEU A 97 -12.23 -7.71 -22.29
N ASN A 98 -12.20 -6.95 -23.39
CA ASN A 98 -12.25 -5.50 -23.33
C ASN A 98 -13.67 -4.97 -23.19
N GLY A 99 -13.81 -3.85 -22.47
CA GLY A 99 -15.01 -3.02 -22.48
C GLY A 99 -15.17 -2.23 -23.79
N GLU A 100 -16.34 -1.60 -23.98
CA GLU A 100 -16.65 -0.83 -25.20
C GLU A 100 -15.67 0.33 -25.46
N ASN A 101 -15.12 0.94 -24.40
CA ASN A 101 -14.19 2.08 -24.47
C ASN A 101 -12.71 1.69 -24.33
N GLY A 102 -12.39 0.41 -24.53
CA GLY A 102 -11.07 -0.15 -24.21
C GLY A 102 -10.93 -0.51 -22.73
N GLY A 103 -9.82 -1.18 -22.38
CA GLY A 103 -9.55 -1.58 -21.00
C GLY A 103 -10.53 -2.61 -20.44
N LEU A 104 -10.82 -2.48 -19.14
CA LEU A 104 -11.64 -3.43 -18.37
C LEU A 104 -13.05 -3.64 -18.94
N ALA A 105 -13.51 -4.89 -18.97
CA ALA A 105 -14.89 -5.24 -19.27
C ALA A 105 -15.83 -4.83 -18.12
N THR A 106 -17.04 -4.40 -18.47
CA THR A 106 -18.12 -4.16 -17.51
C THR A 106 -18.97 -5.41 -17.27
N TRP A 107 -19.83 -5.38 -16.24
CA TRP A 107 -20.80 -6.45 -15.99
C TRP A 107 -21.69 -6.69 -17.21
N LYS A 108 -22.04 -5.62 -17.93
CA LYS A 108 -22.77 -5.70 -19.19
C LYS A 108 -22.00 -6.48 -20.26
N ASP A 109 -20.72 -6.17 -20.45
CA ASP A 109 -19.87 -6.83 -21.46
C ASP A 109 -19.71 -8.33 -21.18
N VAL A 110 -19.54 -8.70 -19.90
CA VAL A 110 -19.47 -10.11 -19.48
C VAL A 110 -20.77 -10.85 -19.75
N LYS A 111 -21.94 -10.25 -19.44
CA LYS A 111 -23.25 -10.84 -19.76
C LYS A 111 -23.43 -11.01 -21.27
N ASP A 112 -23.12 -9.98 -22.05
CA ASP A 112 -23.27 -9.98 -23.50
C ASP A 112 -22.37 -11.03 -24.16
N GLN A 113 -21.09 -11.14 -23.75
CA GLN A 113 -20.20 -12.17 -24.26
C GLN A 113 -20.61 -13.58 -23.83
N ALA A 114 -21.03 -13.77 -22.58
CA ALA A 114 -21.49 -15.06 -22.10
C ALA A 114 -22.68 -15.57 -22.93
N GLU A 115 -23.63 -14.71 -23.29
CA GLU A 115 -24.76 -15.08 -24.13
C GLU A 115 -24.36 -15.31 -25.59
N ALA A 116 -23.61 -14.36 -26.18
CA ALA A 116 -23.31 -14.35 -27.61
C ALA A 116 -22.25 -15.37 -28.04
N MET A 117 -21.26 -15.66 -27.18
CA MET A 117 -20.14 -16.54 -27.49
C MET A 117 -20.23 -17.86 -26.73
N LEU A 118 -20.53 -17.82 -25.43
CA LEU A 118 -20.49 -19.01 -24.56
C LEU A 118 -21.84 -19.76 -24.50
N GLY A 119 -22.93 -19.17 -24.97
CA GLY A 119 -24.27 -19.75 -24.89
C GLY A 119 -24.81 -19.88 -23.47
N ILE A 120 -24.38 -19.00 -22.55
CA ILE A 120 -24.79 -18.94 -21.15
C ILE A 120 -25.51 -17.61 -20.91
N ASN A 121 -26.76 -17.65 -20.46
CA ASN A 121 -27.51 -16.45 -20.11
C ASN A 121 -27.30 -16.15 -18.62
N LEU A 122 -26.43 -15.17 -18.36
CA LEU A 122 -26.20 -14.58 -17.03
C LEU A 122 -27.23 -13.48 -16.76
N ASP A 123 -27.71 -13.39 -15.53
CA ASP A 123 -28.50 -12.25 -15.07
C ASP A 123 -27.96 -11.69 -13.74
N ASP A 124 -28.49 -10.56 -13.26
CA ASP A 124 -27.94 -9.83 -12.12
C ASP A 124 -27.92 -10.62 -10.80
N ARG A 125 -28.65 -11.74 -10.69
CA ARG A 125 -28.52 -12.64 -9.53
C ARG A 125 -27.20 -13.39 -9.50
N ASP A 126 -26.55 -13.52 -10.66
CA ASP A 126 -25.31 -14.26 -10.83
C ASP A 126 -24.09 -13.45 -10.37
N VAL A 127 -24.24 -12.14 -10.18
CA VAL A 127 -23.13 -11.24 -9.79
C VAL A 127 -22.43 -11.69 -8.49
N PHE A 128 -23.18 -12.25 -7.54
CA PHE A 128 -22.64 -12.70 -6.24
C PHE A 128 -22.08 -14.12 -6.24
N GLY A 129 -22.05 -14.81 -7.38
CA GLY A 129 -21.54 -16.17 -7.40
C GLY A 129 -21.31 -16.72 -8.81
N VAL A 130 -20.05 -16.93 -9.16
CA VAL A 130 -19.67 -17.47 -10.46
C VAL A 130 -20.19 -18.91 -10.62
N PRO A 131 -20.83 -19.27 -11.75
CA PRO A 131 -21.24 -20.65 -12.00
C PRO A 131 -20.02 -21.57 -12.19
N LEU A 132 -20.07 -22.76 -11.60
CA LEU A 132 -19.02 -23.77 -11.76
C LEU A 132 -19.10 -24.35 -13.18
N LEU A 133 -18.02 -24.18 -13.94
CA LEU A 133 -17.86 -24.74 -15.28
C LEU A 133 -16.93 -25.95 -15.27
N ARG A 134 -17.11 -26.83 -16.26
CA ARG A 134 -16.10 -27.83 -16.62
C ARG A 134 -14.90 -27.14 -17.23
N THR A 135 -13.77 -27.16 -16.55
CA THR A 135 -12.51 -26.60 -17.06
C THR A 135 -11.35 -27.55 -16.82
N ASP A 136 -10.25 -27.35 -17.53
CA ASP A 136 -8.96 -27.87 -17.11
C ASP A 136 -8.37 -27.02 -15.97
N ALA A 137 -7.11 -27.28 -15.62
CA ALA A 137 -6.39 -26.56 -14.56
C ALA A 137 -5.95 -25.14 -14.98
N TYR A 138 -5.89 -24.87 -16.28
CA TYR A 138 -5.43 -23.60 -16.85
C TYR A 138 -6.56 -22.64 -17.19
N GLY A 139 -7.82 -23.04 -16.96
CA GLY A 139 -9.00 -22.21 -17.23
C GLY A 139 -9.59 -22.38 -18.62
N GLU A 140 -9.09 -23.30 -19.44
CA GLU A 140 -9.76 -23.68 -20.69
C GLU A 140 -11.00 -24.50 -20.34
N PHE A 141 -12.18 -24.13 -20.88
CA PHE A 141 -13.38 -24.92 -20.65
C PHE A 141 -13.37 -26.21 -21.46
N ILE A 142 -13.80 -27.30 -20.82
CA ILE A 142 -13.97 -28.59 -21.50
C ILE A 142 -15.24 -28.53 -22.35
N ARG A 143 -15.05 -28.60 -23.66
CA ARG A 143 -16.09 -28.48 -24.68
C ARG A 143 -17.07 -29.66 -24.67
N ASP A 144 -18.35 -29.35 -24.91
CA ASP A 144 -19.38 -30.36 -25.16
C ASP A 144 -19.32 -30.91 -26.61
N GLU A 145 -20.30 -31.74 -27.00
CA GLU A 145 -20.39 -32.30 -28.37
C GLU A 145 -20.57 -31.22 -29.46
N ASN A 146 -21.06 -30.03 -29.11
CA ASN A 146 -21.29 -28.90 -30.01
C ASN A 146 -20.13 -27.87 -29.98
N GLY A 147 -19.18 -28.01 -29.04
CA GLY A 147 -18.03 -27.12 -28.89
C GLY A 147 -18.19 -26.05 -27.80
N PHE A 148 -19.26 -26.06 -27.01
CA PHE A 148 -19.62 -25.03 -26.03
C PHE A 148 -19.26 -25.43 -24.59
N PRO A 149 -19.13 -24.47 -23.66
CA PRO A 149 -18.86 -24.74 -22.26
C PRO A 149 -19.99 -25.52 -21.58
N GLN A 150 -19.61 -26.29 -20.55
CA GLN A 150 -20.52 -27.12 -19.78
C GLN A 150 -20.63 -26.58 -18.34
N VAL A 151 -21.82 -26.12 -17.96
CA VAL A 151 -22.15 -25.66 -16.60
C VAL A 151 -22.48 -26.84 -15.71
N VAL A 152 -21.87 -26.92 -14.53
CA VAL A 152 -22.13 -27.97 -13.54
C VAL A 152 -23.43 -27.65 -12.79
N THR A 153 -24.42 -28.51 -12.96
CA THR A 153 -25.72 -28.40 -12.31
C THR A 153 -25.78 -29.15 -10.98
N ASN A 154 -25.03 -30.24 -10.81
CA ASN A 154 -25.00 -30.97 -9.55
C ASN A 154 -23.71 -31.80 -9.42
N ILE A 155 -23.16 -31.88 -8.21
CA ILE A 155 -21.94 -32.64 -7.93
C ILE A 155 -22.21 -34.15 -7.96
N GLY A 156 -21.30 -34.88 -8.58
CA GLY A 156 -21.33 -36.31 -8.75
C GLY A 156 -21.16 -37.11 -7.45
N PRO A 157 -21.29 -38.44 -7.51
CA PRO A 157 -21.16 -39.30 -6.33
C PRO A 157 -19.83 -39.25 -5.59
N ASP A 158 -18.74 -38.80 -6.23
CA ASP A 158 -17.42 -38.69 -5.59
C ASP A 158 -17.27 -37.47 -4.67
N LEU A 159 -18.19 -36.50 -4.77
CA LEU A 159 -18.20 -35.22 -4.06
C LEU A 159 -16.98 -34.33 -4.38
N ILE A 160 -16.31 -34.58 -5.51
CA ILE A 160 -15.20 -33.77 -6.00
C ILE A 160 -15.75 -32.93 -7.15
N PRO A 161 -15.75 -31.60 -7.05
CA PRO A 161 -16.23 -30.76 -8.14
C PRO A 161 -15.28 -30.84 -9.35
N ASN A 162 -15.83 -30.57 -10.53
CA ASN A 162 -15.11 -30.52 -11.80
C ASN A 162 -14.53 -31.88 -12.26
N THR A 163 -15.23 -32.98 -11.97
CA THR A 163 -14.87 -34.34 -12.42
C THR A 163 -15.92 -34.93 -13.35
N ALA A 164 -15.53 -35.84 -14.24
CA ALA A 164 -16.41 -36.36 -15.30
C ALA A 164 -17.76 -36.98 -14.84
N ASP A 165 -17.96 -37.26 -13.56
CA ASP A 165 -19.24 -37.75 -13.00
C ASP A 165 -20.22 -36.67 -12.55
N ASP A 166 -19.84 -35.39 -12.46
CA ASP A 166 -20.81 -34.32 -12.20
C ASP A 166 -21.86 -34.19 -13.33
N VAL A 167 -23.04 -33.71 -12.97
CA VAL A 167 -24.15 -33.48 -13.91
C VAL A 167 -24.00 -32.10 -14.54
N VAL A 168 -23.95 -32.05 -15.87
CA VAL A 168 -23.69 -30.82 -16.62
C VAL A 168 -24.81 -30.47 -17.61
N ALA A 169 -24.87 -29.20 -18.00
CA ALA A 169 -25.70 -28.69 -19.08
C ALA A 169 -24.91 -27.67 -19.92
N SER A 170 -25.19 -27.59 -21.22
CA SER A 170 -24.60 -26.63 -22.15
C SER A 170 -25.71 -25.93 -22.94
N GLY A 171 -25.44 -24.71 -23.40
CA GLY A 171 -26.31 -23.92 -24.27
C GLY A 171 -25.58 -23.51 -25.55
N THR A 172 -26.29 -22.83 -26.45
CA THR A 172 -25.70 -22.23 -27.67
C THR A 172 -26.21 -20.80 -27.83
N PRO A 173 -25.59 -19.93 -28.63
CA PRO A 173 -26.09 -18.57 -28.83
C PRO A 173 -27.52 -18.49 -29.40
N ASP A 174 -27.97 -19.51 -30.14
CA ASP A 174 -29.35 -19.60 -30.65
C ASP A 174 -30.36 -20.12 -29.60
N ASP A 175 -29.88 -20.81 -28.56
CA ASP A 175 -30.66 -21.36 -27.44
C ASP A 175 -29.81 -21.31 -26.15
N PRO A 176 -29.62 -20.12 -25.55
CA PRO A 176 -28.72 -19.94 -24.41
C PRO A 176 -29.23 -20.65 -23.15
N LEU A 177 -28.29 -21.14 -22.34
CA LEU A 177 -28.61 -21.79 -21.08
C LEU A 177 -29.01 -20.76 -20.02
N VAL A 178 -30.29 -20.72 -19.66
CA VAL A 178 -30.80 -19.84 -18.60
C VAL A 178 -30.50 -20.43 -17.22
N LEU A 179 -29.52 -19.87 -16.52
CA LEU A 179 -29.01 -20.41 -15.25
C LEU A 179 -30.09 -20.47 -14.16
N ALA A 180 -30.94 -19.45 -14.10
CA ALA A 180 -32.04 -19.34 -13.14
C ALA A 180 -33.05 -20.50 -13.18
N GLU A 181 -33.21 -21.16 -14.33
CA GLU A 181 -34.19 -22.22 -14.53
C GLU A 181 -33.63 -23.63 -14.20
N LEU A 182 -32.32 -23.72 -13.98
CA LEU A 182 -31.66 -24.97 -13.66
C LEU A 182 -32.12 -25.53 -12.30
N ASN A 183 -32.12 -26.86 -12.19
CA ASN A 183 -32.42 -27.59 -10.96
C ASN A 183 -33.76 -27.22 -10.30
N ASP A 184 -34.84 -27.11 -11.08
CA ASP A 184 -36.16 -26.68 -10.61
C ASP A 184 -36.14 -25.29 -9.95
N GLY A 185 -35.35 -24.35 -10.49
CA GLY A 185 -35.23 -22.97 -10.01
C GLY A 185 -34.19 -22.77 -8.89
N ARG A 186 -33.30 -23.74 -8.66
CA ARG A 186 -32.22 -23.63 -7.66
C ARG A 186 -30.92 -23.04 -8.23
N GLY A 187 -30.79 -22.98 -9.55
CA GLY A 187 -29.58 -22.50 -10.20
C GLY A 187 -28.48 -23.57 -10.31
N PRO A 188 -27.33 -23.20 -10.91
CA PRO A 188 -26.17 -24.08 -11.05
C PRO A 188 -25.44 -24.29 -9.71
N VAL A 189 -24.47 -25.20 -9.69
CA VAL A 189 -23.45 -25.19 -8.63
C VAL A 189 -22.60 -23.94 -8.84
N ARG A 190 -22.34 -23.19 -7.77
CA ARG A 190 -21.53 -21.97 -7.80
C ARG A 190 -20.20 -22.17 -7.08
N THR A 191 -19.20 -21.40 -7.48
CA THR A 191 -17.97 -21.23 -6.73
C THR A 191 -18.22 -20.34 -5.50
N SER A 192 -17.20 -20.14 -4.66
CA SER A 192 -17.28 -19.21 -3.53
C SER A 192 -16.91 -17.76 -3.91
N HIS A 193 -16.69 -17.51 -5.19
CA HIS A 193 -16.22 -16.25 -5.76
C HIS A 193 -17.39 -15.50 -6.38
N ALA A 194 -17.48 -14.21 -6.11
CA ALA A 194 -18.41 -13.30 -6.77
C ALA A 194 -17.73 -12.68 -8.00
N PHE A 195 -18.52 -12.22 -8.96
CA PHE A 195 -18.06 -11.31 -9.99
C PHE A 195 -17.84 -9.91 -9.41
N LEU A 196 -18.73 -9.46 -8.52
CA LEU A 196 -18.60 -8.19 -7.79
C LEU A 196 -18.98 -8.37 -6.32
N ASP A 197 -18.15 -7.81 -5.46
CA ASP A 197 -18.37 -7.65 -4.02
C ASP A 197 -18.61 -6.17 -3.68
N ASP A 198 -17.82 -5.26 -4.26
CA ASP A 198 -17.90 -3.81 -4.03
C ASP A 198 -18.74 -3.14 -5.12
N ILE A 199 -20.04 -2.95 -4.81
CA ILE A 199 -21.07 -2.42 -5.71
C ILE A 199 -21.63 -1.12 -5.13
N ALA A 200 -21.88 -0.12 -5.98
CA ALA A 200 -22.60 1.09 -5.61
C ALA A 200 -23.92 0.76 -4.88
N HIS A 201 -24.19 1.42 -3.75
CA HIS A 201 -25.27 1.02 -2.82
C HIS A 201 -26.66 0.92 -3.47
N ASN A 202 -26.95 1.75 -4.46
CA ASN A 202 -28.22 1.76 -5.21
C ASN A 202 -28.27 0.73 -6.35
N ALA A 203 -27.13 0.15 -6.74
CA ALA A 203 -27.01 -0.84 -7.82
C ALA A 203 -26.99 -2.30 -7.31
N VAL A 204 -26.89 -2.52 -6.00
CA VAL A 204 -26.89 -3.86 -5.39
C VAL A 204 -28.19 -4.62 -5.76
N PRO A 205 -28.11 -5.79 -6.45
CA PRO A 205 -29.30 -6.53 -6.85
C PRO A 205 -30.24 -6.91 -5.72
N ILE A 206 -31.53 -6.65 -5.90
CA ILE A 206 -32.58 -6.96 -4.92
C ILE A 206 -33.43 -8.13 -5.43
N LEU A 207 -33.49 -9.18 -4.60
CA LEU A 207 -34.25 -10.39 -4.88
C LEU A 207 -35.42 -10.53 -3.91
N VAL A 208 -36.63 -10.75 -4.45
CA VAL A 208 -37.79 -11.17 -3.66
C VAL A 208 -38.13 -12.63 -3.90
N ALA A 209 -38.71 -13.28 -2.89
CA ALA A 209 -39.07 -14.69 -2.94
C ALA A 209 -40.09 -14.96 -4.06
N GLY A 210 -39.75 -15.86 -4.98
CA GLY A 210 -40.67 -16.38 -5.98
C GLY A 210 -41.79 -17.23 -5.36
N ALA A 211 -42.83 -17.52 -6.15
CA ALA A 211 -43.83 -18.52 -5.77
C ALA A 211 -43.19 -19.90 -5.54
N GLU A 212 -43.82 -20.78 -4.75
CA GLU A 212 -43.27 -22.10 -4.41
C GLU A 212 -42.91 -22.91 -5.70
N GLY A 213 -41.61 -23.17 -5.90
CA GLY A 213 -41.07 -23.83 -7.10
C GLY A 213 -40.78 -22.91 -8.29
N GLN A 214 -40.69 -21.60 -8.09
CA GLN A 214 -40.23 -20.61 -9.06
C GLN A 214 -38.96 -19.91 -8.51
N PRO A 215 -38.04 -19.47 -9.40
CA PRO A 215 -36.86 -18.73 -8.97
C PRO A 215 -37.24 -17.39 -8.31
N ALA A 216 -36.31 -16.83 -7.52
CA ALA A 216 -36.44 -15.48 -6.99
C ALA A 216 -36.59 -14.46 -8.14
N ILE A 217 -37.32 -13.39 -7.86
CA ILE A 217 -37.64 -12.33 -8.83
C ILE A 217 -36.72 -11.15 -8.54
N LEU A 218 -35.98 -10.70 -9.56
CA LEU A 218 -35.21 -9.46 -9.50
C LEU A 218 -36.15 -8.26 -9.54
N MET A 219 -35.82 -7.23 -8.76
CA MET A 219 -36.56 -5.97 -8.69
C MET A 219 -35.74 -4.80 -9.24
N PRO A 220 -35.40 -4.81 -10.55
CA PRO A 220 -34.81 -3.63 -11.17
C PRO A 220 -35.82 -2.49 -11.14
N ASP A 221 -35.32 -1.27 -11.22
CA ASP A 221 -36.11 -0.06 -11.24
C ASP A 221 -37.17 -0.08 -12.40
N PRO A 222 -38.26 0.72 -12.31
CA PRO A 222 -39.32 0.71 -13.31
C PRO A 222 -38.93 1.23 -14.70
N ASN A 223 -37.76 1.87 -14.85
CA ASN A 223 -37.31 2.55 -16.07
C ASN A 223 -36.17 1.82 -16.80
N SER A 224 -35.75 0.67 -16.27
CA SER A 224 -34.80 -0.27 -16.86
C SER A 224 -34.70 -0.21 -18.40
N GLY A 225 -33.52 0.20 -18.88
CA GLY A 225 -33.10 0.31 -20.27
C GLY A 225 -33.40 1.64 -20.95
N THR A 226 -33.87 2.68 -20.24
CA THR A 226 -34.27 3.96 -20.87
C THR A 226 -33.86 5.26 -20.16
N ASP A 227 -33.21 5.20 -19.01
CA ASP A 227 -32.82 6.37 -18.20
C ASP A 227 -31.28 6.53 -18.07
N PRO A 228 -30.80 7.70 -17.60
CA PRO A 228 -29.39 7.95 -17.34
C PRO A 228 -28.85 7.09 -16.18
N VAL A 229 -27.59 6.71 -16.28
CA VAL A 229 -26.88 5.95 -15.23
C VAL A 229 -26.84 6.74 -13.92
N GLY A 230 -27.15 6.10 -12.78
CA GLY A 230 -27.00 6.69 -11.45
C GLY A 230 -28.20 7.50 -10.96
N ASP A 231 -29.40 7.22 -11.48
CA ASP A 231 -30.62 7.90 -11.07
C ASP A 231 -31.09 7.47 -9.65
N PRO A 232 -31.83 8.33 -8.92
CA PRO A 232 -32.35 7.98 -7.60
C PRO A 232 -33.37 6.83 -7.68
N VAL A 233 -33.05 5.71 -7.06
CA VAL A 233 -33.88 4.51 -7.12
C VAL A 233 -35.19 4.71 -6.33
N PRO A 234 -36.36 4.53 -6.97
CA PRO A 234 -37.64 4.70 -6.31
C PRO A 234 -37.89 3.61 -5.25
N VAL A 235 -38.74 3.92 -4.27
CA VAL A 235 -39.25 2.94 -3.30
C VAL A 235 -40.67 2.57 -3.71
N ASP A 236 -41.02 1.28 -3.76
CA ASP A 236 -42.39 0.86 -4.02
C ASP A 236 -43.30 1.36 -2.87
N PRO A 237 -44.24 2.28 -3.13
CA PRO A 237 -45.08 2.87 -2.08
C PRO A 237 -46.16 1.91 -1.55
N ASP A 238 -46.44 0.80 -2.25
CA ASP A 238 -47.47 -0.18 -1.91
C ASP A 238 -46.91 -1.40 -1.14
N THR A 239 -45.63 -1.77 -1.35
CA THR A 239 -44.97 -2.90 -0.67
C THR A 239 -43.87 -2.47 0.32
N GLY A 240 -43.30 -1.28 0.16
CA GLY A 240 -42.11 -0.83 0.89
C GLY A 240 -40.81 -1.51 0.44
N GLU A 241 -40.85 -2.27 -0.67
CA GLU A 241 -39.67 -2.89 -1.27
C GLU A 241 -38.87 -1.86 -2.06
N THR A 242 -37.54 -1.91 -1.93
CA THR A 242 -36.59 -1.07 -2.66
C THR A 242 -36.27 -1.73 -4.00
N PHE A 243 -36.24 -0.96 -5.09
CA PHE A 243 -35.69 -1.39 -6.38
C PHE A 243 -34.15 -1.25 -6.37
N TYR A 244 -33.48 -1.69 -7.43
CA TYR A 244 -32.06 -1.37 -7.67
C TYR A 244 -31.85 -0.82 -9.09
N ASP A 245 -30.81 0.00 -9.26
CA ASP A 245 -30.37 0.58 -10.55
C ASP A 245 -29.54 -0.47 -11.32
N ASN A 246 -30.16 -1.11 -12.31
CA ASN A 246 -29.50 -2.15 -13.08
C ASN A 246 -28.55 -1.58 -14.15
N GLU A 247 -28.79 -0.35 -14.61
CA GLU A 247 -27.92 0.38 -15.55
C GLU A 247 -26.59 0.72 -14.88
N LEU A 248 -26.62 1.18 -13.63
CA LEU A 248 -25.42 1.43 -12.84
C LEU A 248 -24.70 0.13 -12.47
N LEU A 249 -25.42 -0.94 -12.17
CA LEU A 249 -24.79 -2.26 -11.97
C LEU A 249 -24.03 -2.70 -13.22
N ASP A 250 -24.64 -2.53 -14.39
CA ASP A 250 -24.08 -2.85 -15.70
C ASP A 250 -22.78 -2.10 -16.01
N ARG A 251 -22.52 -0.97 -15.34
CA ARG A 251 -21.31 -0.15 -15.48
C ARG A 251 -20.14 -0.57 -14.59
N HIS A 252 -20.33 -1.46 -13.63
CA HIS A 252 -19.24 -1.91 -12.77
C HIS A 252 -18.26 -2.78 -13.57
N PHE A 253 -16.96 -2.57 -13.37
CA PHE A 253 -15.90 -3.31 -14.05
C PHE A 253 -15.71 -4.70 -13.44
N ILE A 254 -15.50 -5.72 -14.27
CA ILE A 254 -15.30 -7.11 -13.84
C ILE A 254 -13.83 -7.45 -13.96
N VAL A 255 -13.23 -7.81 -12.83
CA VAL A 255 -11.83 -8.21 -12.73
C VAL A 255 -11.73 -9.55 -11.98
N GLY A 256 -10.51 -10.05 -11.78
CA GLY A 256 -10.30 -11.34 -11.13
C GLY A 256 -10.70 -11.38 -9.65
N ASP A 257 -10.67 -10.20 -8.99
CA ASP A 257 -11.15 -9.95 -7.63
C ASP A 257 -12.46 -9.14 -7.61
N GLY A 258 -13.38 -9.49 -6.71
CA GLY A 258 -14.70 -8.84 -6.65
C GLY A 258 -14.69 -7.37 -6.21
N ARG A 259 -13.53 -6.85 -5.77
CA ARG A 259 -13.40 -5.52 -5.17
C ARG A 259 -12.74 -4.47 -6.07
N GLY A 260 -12.53 -4.78 -7.35
CA GLY A 260 -11.87 -3.86 -8.30
C GLY A 260 -12.54 -2.49 -8.47
N ASN A 261 -13.77 -2.31 -8.01
CA ASN A 261 -14.53 -1.05 -8.06
C ASN A 261 -14.54 -0.30 -6.72
N GLU A 262 -13.75 -0.70 -5.71
CA GLU A 262 -13.72 -0.05 -4.40
C GLU A 262 -13.52 1.46 -4.55
N ASN A 263 -12.51 1.88 -5.32
CA ASN A 263 -12.30 3.26 -5.74
C ASN A 263 -11.68 3.33 -7.15
N ILE A 264 -11.83 4.47 -7.83
CA ILE A 264 -11.33 4.63 -9.20
C ILE A 264 -9.80 4.51 -9.35
N GLY A 265 -9.02 4.80 -8.31
CA GLY A 265 -7.56 4.59 -8.34
C GLY A 265 -7.17 3.12 -8.27
N LEU A 266 -7.96 2.28 -7.59
CA LEU A 266 -7.78 0.83 -7.65
C LEU A 266 -8.21 0.26 -9.01
N THR A 267 -9.34 0.75 -9.55
CA THR A 267 -9.80 0.38 -10.90
C THR A 267 -8.73 0.68 -11.95
N ASP A 268 -8.00 1.78 -11.79
CA ASP A 268 -6.91 2.18 -12.65
C ASP A 268 -5.74 1.18 -12.66
N VAL A 269 -5.28 0.72 -11.50
CA VAL A 269 -4.24 -0.32 -11.41
C VAL A 269 -4.70 -1.62 -12.09
N HIS A 270 -5.97 -1.99 -11.96
CA HIS A 270 -6.51 -3.14 -12.67
C HIS A 270 -6.53 -2.96 -14.19
N HIS A 271 -6.84 -1.75 -14.68
CA HIS A 271 -6.80 -1.42 -16.11
C HIS A 271 -5.39 -1.63 -16.66
N VAL A 272 -4.37 -1.10 -15.98
CA VAL A 272 -2.97 -1.20 -16.40
C VAL A 272 -2.54 -2.66 -16.61
N PHE A 273 -2.82 -3.55 -15.66
CA PHE A 273 -2.45 -4.97 -15.79
C PHE A 273 -3.32 -5.77 -16.78
N HIS A 274 -4.58 -5.37 -16.96
CA HIS A 274 -5.44 -5.95 -17.99
C HIS A 274 -4.95 -5.58 -19.39
N SER A 275 -4.59 -4.32 -19.58
CA SER A 275 -4.01 -3.81 -20.81
C SER A 275 -2.64 -4.45 -21.07
N GLU A 276 -1.81 -4.62 -20.03
CA GLU A 276 -0.48 -5.24 -20.17
C GLU A 276 -0.60 -6.67 -20.70
N HIS A 277 -1.51 -7.47 -20.15
CA HIS A 277 -1.78 -8.81 -20.68
C HIS A 277 -2.12 -8.77 -22.18
N ASN A 278 -2.97 -7.82 -22.57
CA ASN A 278 -3.40 -7.69 -23.96
C ASN A 278 -2.30 -7.17 -24.88
N ARG A 279 -1.40 -6.34 -24.37
CA ARG A 279 -0.21 -5.81 -25.06
C ARG A 279 0.82 -6.92 -25.29
N GLN A 280 1.12 -7.70 -24.25
CA GLN A 280 2.01 -8.87 -24.31
C GLN A 280 1.61 -9.87 -25.41
N ILE A 281 0.32 -10.03 -25.70
CA ILE A 281 -0.14 -10.88 -26.80
C ILE A 281 0.28 -10.33 -28.16
N GLU A 282 0.17 -9.02 -28.36
CA GLU A 282 0.53 -8.40 -29.64
C GLU A 282 2.05 -8.38 -29.83
N ASP A 283 2.81 -8.15 -28.76
CA ASP A 283 4.26 -8.25 -28.75
C ASP A 283 4.74 -9.69 -29.07
N VAL A 284 4.22 -10.70 -28.37
CA VAL A 284 4.54 -12.11 -28.68
C VAL A 284 4.20 -12.48 -30.13
N LYS A 285 3.07 -11.98 -30.66
CA LYS A 285 2.73 -12.21 -32.08
C LYS A 285 3.74 -11.55 -33.00
N LYS A 286 4.18 -10.32 -32.72
CA LYS A 286 5.19 -9.59 -33.51
C LYS A 286 6.49 -10.40 -33.55
N GLN A 287 7.03 -10.79 -32.41
CA GLN A 287 8.27 -11.57 -32.32
C GLN A 287 8.17 -12.91 -33.06
N VAL A 288 7.09 -13.67 -32.85
CA VAL A 288 6.85 -14.96 -33.53
C VAL A 288 6.71 -14.77 -35.05
N LEU A 289 6.08 -13.69 -35.49
CA LEU A 289 5.95 -13.36 -36.92
C LEU A 289 7.30 -13.01 -37.55
N GLU A 290 8.12 -12.20 -36.88
CA GLU A 290 9.44 -11.79 -37.36
C GLU A 290 10.36 -13.00 -37.56
N LEU A 291 10.38 -13.95 -36.61
CA LEU A 291 11.10 -15.22 -36.77
C LEU A 291 10.55 -16.06 -37.93
N GLY A 292 9.22 -16.12 -38.09
CA GLY A 292 8.57 -16.78 -39.20
C GLY A 292 8.93 -16.17 -40.57
N GLU A 293 9.01 -14.85 -40.65
CA GLU A 293 9.42 -14.11 -41.85
C GLU A 293 10.92 -14.23 -42.14
N ALA A 294 11.75 -14.34 -41.09
CA ALA A 294 13.18 -14.65 -41.17
C ALA A 294 13.46 -16.08 -41.65
N GLY A 295 12.46 -16.97 -41.57
CA GLY A 295 12.45 -18.28 -42.19
C GLY A 295 12.15 -19.46 -41.26
N ASP A 296 11.91 -19.21 -39.97
CA ASP A 296 11.55 -20.24 -38.99
C ASP A 296 10.04 -20.52 -38.97
N ILE A 297 9.58 -21.16 -40.04
CA ILE A 297 8.16 -21.52 -40.21
C ILE A 297 7.72 -22.63 -39.24
N ASP A 298 8.66 -23.48 -38.80
CA ASP A 298 8.33 -24.56 -37.86
C ASP A 298 7.99 -23.97 -36.49
N PHE A 299 8.75 -22.97 -36.02
CA PHE A 299 8.45 -22.23 -34.80
C PHE A 299 7.09 -21.50 -34.89
N LEU A 300 6.85 -20.71 -35.95
CA LEU A 300 5.57 -20.04 -36.16
C LEU A 300 4.38 -21.01 -36.07
N ASN A 301 4.51 -22.20 -36.67
CA ASN A 301 3.44 -23.20 -36.69
C ASN A 301 3.12 -23.81 -35.32
N GLU A 302 3.99 -23.67 -34.32
CA GLU A 302 3.67 -24.08 -32.96
C GLU A 302 2.63 -23.19 -32.28
N TRP A 303 2.47 -21.95 -32.77
CA TRP A 303 1.56 -20.94 -32.23
C TRP A 303 0.23 -20.84 -32.99
N LEU A 304 0.05 -21.68 -34.02
CA LEU A 304 -1.12 -21.65 -34.88
C LEU A 304 -1.96 -22.93 -34.72
N LEU A 305 -3.29 -22.76 -34.74
CA LEU A 305 -4.24 -23.88 -34.81
C LEU A 305 -4.19 -24.57 -36.19
N GLU A 306 -3.89 -23.79 -37.23
CA GLU A 306 -3.73 -24.28 -38.60
C GLU A 306 -2.33 -23.93 -39.12
N PRO A 307 -1.48 -24.93 -39.46
CA PRO A 307 -0.12 -24.67 -39.90
C PRO A 307 -0.07 -24.06 -41.30
N VAL A 308 0.91 -23.19 -41.53
CA VAL A 308 1.21 -22.48 -42.76
C VAL A 308 2.54 -22.90 -43.38
N GLU A 309 2.76 -22.49 -44.63
CA GLU A 309 4.03 -22.68 -45.37
C GLU A 309 4.70 -21.32 -45.62
N ALA A 310 5.97 -21.33 -46.01
CA ALA A 310 6.72 -20.11 -46.35
C ALA A 310 5.99 -19.23 -47.39
N GLY A 311 6.00 -17.91 -47.16
CA GLY A 311 5.24 -16.94 -47.96
C GLY A 311 3.75 -16.87 -47.58
N PHE A 312 3.44 -17.13 -46.30
CA PHE A 312 2.12 -16.96 -45.70
C PHE A 312 1.65 -15.50 -45.74
N ASP A 313 0.35 -15.28 -45.51
CA ASP A 313 -0.21 -13.95 -45.31
C ASP A 313 -0.34 -13.71 -43.81
N PRO A 314 0.43 -12.77 -43.22
CA PRO A 314 0.43 -12.55 -41.77
C PRO A 314 -0.95 -12.13 -41.24
N ASN A 315 -1.82 -11.56 -42.09
CA ASN A 315 -3.16 -11.11 -41.70
C ASN A 315 -4.23 -12.23 -41.72
N ALA A 316 -3.86 -13.44 -42.15
CA ALA A 316 -4.80 -14.55 -42.34
C ALA A 316 -4.48 -15.77 -41.46
N LEU A 317 -3.66 -15.58 -40.43
CA LEU A 317 -3.23 -16.63 -39.52
C LEU A 317 -4.34 -17.00 -38.51
N SER A 318 -4.42 -18.30 -38.18
CA SER A 318 -5.32 -18.82 -37.14
C SER A 318 -4.53 -19.10 -35.88
N TRP A 319 -4.41 -18.10 -35.01
CA TRP A 319 -3.64 -18.19 -33.77
C TRP A 319 -4.26 -19.15 -32.74
N ASP A 320 -3.41 -19.82 -31.98
CA ASP A 320 -3.80 -20.59 -30.79
C ASP A 320 -3.96 -19.64 -29.59
N GLY A 321 -5.18 -19.13 -29.40
CA GLY A 321 -5.48 -18.20 -28.32
C GLY A 321 -5.33 -18.78 -26.92
N GLU A 322 -5.41 -20.11 -26.72
CA GLU A 322 -5.19 -20.67 -25.38
C GLU A 322 -3.70 -20.61 -25.03
N ARG A 323 -2.83 -20.91 -26.00
CA ARG A 323 -1.37 -20.76 -25.83
C ARG A 323 -0.99 -19.31 -25.60
N LEU A 324 -1.51 -18.38 -26.43
CA LEU A 324 -1.26 -16.95 -26.28
C LEU A 324 -1.69 -16.42 -24.90
N PHE A 325 -2.87 -16.80 -24.42
CA PHE A 325 -3.35 -16.39 -23.10
C PHE A 325 -2.41 -16.84 -21.97
N GLN A 326 -1.93 -18.09 -22.01
CA GLN A 326 -1.02 -18.59 -20.97
C GLN A 326 0.36 -17.93 -21.04
N THR A 327 0.88 -17.67 -22.23
CA THR A 327 2.16 -16.97 -22.40
C THR A 327 2.07 -15.54 -21.87
N ALA A 328 1.07 -14.77 -22.28
CA ALA A 328 0.88 -13.41 -21.80
C ALA A 328 0.61 -13.36 -20.29
N ARG A 329 -0.20 -14.29 -19.77
CA ARG A 329 -0.41 -14.43 -18.33
C ARG A 329 0.90 -14.69 -17.58
N PHE A 330 1.74 -15.59 -18.09
CA PHE A 330 3.02 -15.91 -17.47
C PHE A 330 3.95 -14.69 -17.44
N ALA A 331 4.09 -13.97 -18.55
CA ALA A 331 4.90 -12.75 -18.62
C ALA A 331 4.38 -11.65 -17.67
N THR A 332 3.08 -11.38 -17.66
CA THR A 332 2.50 -10.35 -16.78
C THR A 332 2.56 -10.73 -15.30
N GLU A 333 2.36 -12.02 -14.94
CA GLU A 333 2.53 -12.49 -13.57
C GLU A 333 3.97 -12.30 -13.08
N MET A 334 4.95 -12.50 -13.96
CA MET A 334 6.37 -12.30 -13.68
C MET A 334 6.71 -10.84 -13.42
N GLN A 335 6.28 -9.95 -14.31
CA GLN A 335 6.41 -8.50 -14.10
C GLN A 335 5.76 -8.12 -12.77
N TYR A 336 4.54 -8.58 -12.49
CA TYR A 336 3.86 -8.29 -11.23
C TYR A 336 4.64 -8.74 -10.00
N GLN A 337 5.20 -9.96 -10.02
CA GLN A 337 6.00 -10.47 -8.90
C GLN A 337 7.27 -9.65 -8.68
N HIS A 338 8.02 -9.36 -9.76
CA HIS A 338 9.22 -8.55 -9.69
C HIS A 338 8.92 -7.18 -9.07
N LEU A 339 7.87 -6.48 -9.52
CA LEU A 339 7.41 -5.22 -8.94
C LEU A 339 7.04 -5.34 -7.45
N VAL A 340 6.40 -6.43 -7.05
CA VAL A 340 6.00 -6.64 -5.64
C VAL A 340 7.20 -6.81 -4.72
N PHE A 341 8.22 -7.57 -5.12
CA PHE A 341 9.37 -7.89 -4.26
C PHE A 341 10.49 -6.86 -4.40
N GLU A 342 10.90 -6.54 -5.63
CA GLU A 342 12.08 -5.73 -5.91
C GLU A 342 11.80 -4.22 -5.79
N GLU A 343 10.64 -3.74 -6.21
CA GLU A 343 10.27 -2.33 -6.04
C GLU A 343 9.51 -2.09 -4.72
N PHE A 344 8.28 -2.59 -4.60
CA PHE A 344 7.40 -2.25 -3.47
C PHE A 344 7.90 -2.81 -2.14
N GLY A 345 8.23 -4.11 -2.10
CA GLY A 345 8.65 -4.81 -0.89
C GLY A 345 9.88 -4.16 -0.27
N ARG A 346 10.93 -3.95 -1.06
CA ARG A 346 12.17 -3.30 -0.63
C ARG A 346 12.00 -1.82 -0.32
N LYS A 347 11.08 -1.11 -0.99
CA LYS A 347 10.75 0.27 -0.57
C LYS A 347 10.21 0.31 0.84
N VAL A 348 9.32 -0.61 1.18
CA VAL A 348 8.71 -0.69 2.52
C VAL A 348 9.69 -1.21 3.55
N SER A 349 10.50 -2.23 3.22
CA SER A 349 11.54 -2.83 4.06
C SER A 349 12.80 -3.18 3.25
N PRO A 350 13.81 -2.30 3.21
CA PRO A 350 15.04 -2.50 2.42
C PRO A 350 15.90 -3.70 2.83
N LEU A 351 15.57 -4.33 3.96
CA LEU A 351 16.29 -5.48 4.51
C LEU A 351 15.75 -6.83 4.03
N ILE A 352 14.67 -6.86 3.24
CA ILE A 352 14.22 -8.09 2.59
C ILE A 352 15.40 -8.64 1.78
N ASP A 353 15.75 -9.89 2.04
CA ASP A 353 16.90 -10.53 1.41
C ASP A 353 16.75 -10.53 -0.13
N VAL A 354 17.83 -10.18 -0.81
CA VAL A 354 17.93 -10.34 -2.27
C VAL A 354 17.67 -11.80 -2.60
N PHE A 355 16.90 -12.05 -3.64
CA PHE A 355 16.66 -13.42 -4.05
C PHE A 355 17.98 -14.12 -4.40
N VAL A 356 18.28 -15.21 -3.71
CA VAL A 356 19.38 -16.12 -4.04
C VAL A 356 18.77 -17.44 -4.46
N PHE A 357 19.05 -17.90 -5.68
CA PHE A 357 18.44 -19.00 -6.45
C PHE A 357 18.17 -20.36 -5.75
N ASN A 358 17.44 -20.38 -4.64
CA ASN A 358 17.11 -21.59 -3.89
C ASN A 358 15.65 -21.53 -3.44
N THR A 359 14.74 -22.13 -4.19
CA THR A 359 13.36 -22.32 -3.72
C THR A 359 13.34 -23.30 -2.55
N VAL A 360 12.83 -22.86 -1.41
CA VAL A 360 12.75 -23.70 -0.21
C VAL A 360 11.38 -24.37 -0.17
N THR A 361 11.28 -25.59 -0.70
CA THR A 361 10.00 -26.29 -0.82
C THR A 361 9.30 -26.64 0.50
N ASP A 362 9.99 -26.45 1.63
CA ASP A 362 9.53 -26.70 2.99
C ASP A 362 9.02 -25.43 3.71
N VAL A 363 9.09 -24.26 3.06
CA VAL A 363 8.49 -23.00 3.56
C VAL A 363 6.99 -22.99 3.24
N ASP A 364 6.19 -22.51 4.19
CA ASP A 364 4.75 -22.34 4.02
C ASP A 364 4.45 -20.87 3.66
N PRO A 365 4.08 -20.57 2.40
CA PRO A 365 3.81 -19.19 1.97
C PRO A 365 2.43 -18.69 2.42
N ALA A 366 1.66 -19.47 3.19
CA ALA A 366 0.36 -19.05 3.67
C ALA A 366 0.42 -17.70 4.41
N ILE A 367 -0.46 -16.78 4.01
CA ILE A 367 -0.54 -15.44 4.61
C ILE A 367 -0.96 -15.55 6.08
N TYR A 368 -0.14 -15.00 6.98
CA TYR A 368 -0.43 -14.96 8.40
C TYR A 368 -1.56 -13.98 8.74
N ALA A 369 -2.30 -14.29 9.81
CA ALA A 369 -3.41 -13.45 10.28
C ALA A 369 -2.93 -12.05 10.71
N GLU A 370 -1.78 -11.98 11.37
CA GLU A 370 -1.10 -10.74 11.74
C GLU A 370 -0.83 -9.87 10.51
N PHE A 371 -0.34 -10.46 9.43
CA PHE A 371 -0.08 -9.75 8.18
C PHE A 371 -1.38 -9.22 7.56
N ALA A 372 -2.35 -10.10 7.28
CA ALA A 372 -3.58 -9.73 6.56
C ALA A 372 -4.56 -8.85 7.36
N HIS A 373 -4.61 -9.02 8.68
CA HIS A 373 -5.59 -8.32 9.52
C HIS A 373 -5.01 -7.16 10.31
N THR A 374 -3.67 -7.00 10.34
CA THR A 374 -3.04 -5.84 10.98
C THR A 374 -1.96 -5.19 10.12
N VAL A 375 -0.85 -5.86 9.83
CA VAL A 375 0.34 -5.18 9.29
C VAL A 375 0.08 -4.59 7.91
N TYR A 376 -0.41 -5.38 6.94
CA TYR A 376 -0.65 -4.93 5.56
C TYR A 376 -1.79 -3.90 5.44
N ARG A 377 -2.47 -3.59 6.54
CA ARG A 377 -3.48 -2.51 6.63
C ARG A 377 -2.86 -1.15 6.94
N PHE A 378 -1.53 -1.03 6.92
CA PHE A 378 -0.86 0.25 7.12
C PHE A 378 -1.24 1.28 6.04
N GLY A 379 -1.57 0.82 4.82
CA GLY A 379 -2.01 1.69 3.72
C GLY A 379 -3.25 2.53 4.03
N HIS A 380 -4.11 2.11 4.98
CA HIS A 380 -5.25 2.92 5.41
C HIS A 380 -4.87 4.25 6.08
N SER A 381 -3.63 4.37 6.60
CA SER A 381 -3.11 5.62 7.15
C SER A 381 -2.49 6.51 6.07
N MET A 382 -2.06 5.94 4.94
CA MET A 382 -1.43 6.66 3.82
C MET A 382 -2.44 7.39 2.92
N LEU A 383 -3.71 6.97 2.92
CA LEU A 383 -4.75 7.56 2.08
C LEU A 383 -5.04 9.03 2.46
N THR A 384 -5.11 9.89 1.45
CA THR A 384 -5.49 11.31 1.54
C THR A 384 -7.01 11.50 1.46
N ASP A 385 -7.54 12.67 1.85
CA ASP A 385 -8.98 12.99 1.72
C ASP A 385 -9.43 13.21 0.26
N HIS A 386 -8.48 13.32 -0.67
CA HIS A 386 -8.73 13.60 -2.08
C HIS A 386 -7.80 12.76 -2.95
N LEU A 387 -8.34 12.27 -4.07
CA LEU A 387 -7.58 11.75 -5.20
C LEU A 387 -7.38 12.90 -6.19
N LYS A 388 -6.15 13.10 -6.65
CA LYS A 388 -5.85 14.13 -7.65
C LYS A 388 -5.76 13.49 -9.02
N LEU A 389 -6.40 14.10 -10.02
CA LEU A 389 -6.38 13.68 -11.42
C LEU A 389 -5.74 14.80 -12.26
N LEU A 390 -5.04 14.46 -13.33
CA LEU A 390 -4.49 15.41 -14.31
C LEU A 390 -4.91 15.04 -15.74
N PRO A 391 -6.14 15.37 -16.15
CA PRO A 391 -6.62 15.08 -17.49
C PRO A 391 -6.00 16.02 -18.52
N LEU A 392 -5.73 15.49 -19.71
CA LEU A 392 -5.20 16.22 -20.87
C LEU A 392 -6.25 16.32 -21.98
N ASN A 393 -6.16 17.35 -22.82
CA ASN A 393 -6.91 17.41 -24.08
C ASN A 393 -6.16 16.69 -25.21
N ASP A 394 -6.77 16.65 -26.40
CA ASP A 394 -6.17 16.06 -27.62
C ASP A 394 -4.85 16.71 -28.05
N GLU A 395 -4.51 17.89 -27.51
CA GLU A 395 -3.26 18.60 -27.74
C GLU A 395 -2.24 18.42 -26.60
N GLY A 396 -2.47 17.49 -25.67
CA GLY A 396 -1.59 17.22 -24.52
C GLY A 396 -1.64 18.29 -23.42
N GLN A 397 -2.57 19.23 -23.48
CA GLN A 397 -2.68 20.33 -22.51
C GLN A 397 -3.59 19.96 -21.35
N PRO A 398 -3.20 20.24 -20.09
CA PRO A 398 -4.05 19.97 -18.94
C PRO A 398 -5.37 20.74 -18.97
N VAL A 399 -6.43 20.07 -18.55
CA VAL A 399 -7.80 20.63 -18.53
C VAL A 399 -8.47 20.50 -17.16
N ASP A 400 -9.44 21.37 -16.90
CA ASP A 400 -10.38 21.21 -15.79
C ASP A 400 -11.45 20.15 -16.10
N ALA A 401 -12.33 19.88 -15.13
CA ALA A 401 -13.44 18.94 -15.27
C ALA A 401 -14.45 19.31 -16.39
N ASP A 402 -14.42 20.56 -16.88
CA ASP A 402 -15.27 21.03 -17.98
C ASP A 402 -14.53 20.98 -19.34
N GLY A 403 -13.27 20.51 -19.37
CA GLY A 403 -12.43 20.42 -20.57
C GLY A 403 -11.75 21.73 -20.97
N ASN A 404 -11.69 22.74 -20.09
CA ASN A 404 -11.00 24.00 -20.36
C ASN A 404 -9.53 23.90 -19.92
N THR A 405 -8.61 24.42 -20.73
CA THR A 405 -7.17 24.45 -20.41
C THR A 405 -6.89 25.19 -19.10
N ILE A 406 -6.11 24.58 -18.21
CA ILE A 406 -5.72 25.14 -16.92
C ILE A 406 -4.26 25.63 -16.93
N PRO A 407 -3.94 26.77 -16.28
CA PRO A 407 -2.57 27.26 -16.19
C PRO A 407 -1.76 26.43 -15.19
N ILE A 408 -0.42 26.40 -15.36
CA ILE A 408 0.52 25.54 -14.61
C ILE A 408 0.38 25.62 -13.09
N GLU A 409 0.00 26.80 -12.57
CA GLU A 409 -0.25 27.01 -11.14
C GLU A 409 -1.47 26.28 -10.57
N ASP A 410 -2.41 25.86 -11.41
CA ASP A 410 -3.70 25.25 -11.04
C ASP A 410 -3.83 23.81 -11.58
N TRP A 411 -2.72 23.14 -11.92
CA TRP A 411 -2.76 21.81 -12.54
C TRP A 411 -3.34 20.73 -11.61
N GLY A 412 -4.32 20.01 -12.17
CA GLY A 412 -5.00 18.88 -11.59
C GLY A 412 -6.40 19.19 -11.04
N VAL A 413 -7.19 18.14 -10.85
CA VAL A 413 -8.57 18.15 -10.36
C VAL A 413 -8.64 17.27 -9.12
N ASP A 414 -9.05 17.86 -8.00
CA ASP A 414 -9.26 17.12 -6.75
C ASP A 414 -10.64 16.46 -6.74
N VAL A 415 -10.67 15.14 -6.69
CA VAL A 415 -11.87 14.32 -6.46
C VAL A 415 -11.87 13.91 -5.00
N GLY A 416 -12.95 14.18 -4.26
CA GLY A 416 -13.04 13.74 -2.87
C GLY A 416 -12.98 12.22 -2.76
N LEU A 417 -12.29 11.66 -1.76
CA LEU A 417 -12.14 10.21 -1.63
C LEU A 417 -13.49 9.48 -1.56
N ILE A 418 -14.49 10.10 -0.92
CA ILE A 418 -15.86 9.57 -0.86
C ILE A 418 -16.54 9.52 -2.24
N GLU A 419 -16.26 10.49 -3.11
CA GLU A 419 -16.81 10.56 -4.47
C GLU A 419 -16.16 9.54 -5.40
N ALA A 420 -14.90 9.21 -5.14
CA ALA A 420 -14.14 8.19 -5.85
C ALA A 420 -14.56 6.75 -5.49
N PHE A 421 -15.24 6.53 -4.36
CA PHE A 421 -15.64 5.18 -3.90
C PHE A 421 -16.86 4.66 -4.66
N LEU A 422 -16.81 3.38 -5.07
CA LEU A 422 -17.93 2.65 -5.70
C LEU A 422 -18.56 3.39 -6.88
N ASN A 423 -17.75 4.13 -7.65
CA ASN A 423 -18.21 5.04 -8.69
C ASN A 423 -17.55 4.72 -10.04
N PRO A 424 -17.97 3.63 -10.72
CA PRO A 424 -17.40 3.27 -12.01
C PRO A 424 -17.65 4.32 -13.10
N VAL A 425 -18.70 5.15 -12.94
CA VAL A 425 -19.06 6.20 -13.91
C VAL A 425 -18.05 7.34 -13.90
N SER A 426 -17.48 7.67 -12.74
CA SER A 426 -16.49 8.76 -12.65
C SER A 426 -15.13 8.38 -13.22
N TYR A 427 -14.82 7.09 -13.36
CA TYR A 427 -13.54 6.63 -13.91
C TYR A 427 -13.38 7.08 -15.37
N ASP A 428 -14.30 6.68 -16.25
CA ASP A 428 -14.26 6.97 -17.69
C ASP A 428 -15.22 8.12 -18.11
N GLN A 429 -15.72 8.88 -17.13
CA GLN A 429 -16.71 9.96 -17.31
C GLN A 429 -17.93 9.52 -18.12
N ASP A 430 -18.57 8.43 -17.70
CA ASP A 430 -19.71 7.81 -18.39
C ASP A 430 -19.40 7.40 -19.85
N GLY A 431 -18.17 6.94 -20.08
CA GLY A 431 -17.67 6.55 -21.39
C GLY A 431 -17.42 7.71 -22.36
N SER A 432 -17.23 8.93 -21.85
CA SER A 432 -16.90 10.08 -22.69
C SER A 432 -15.41 10.21 -23.01
N ILE A 433 -14.56 9.51 -22.25
CA ILE A 433 -13.13 9.33 -22.51
C ILE A 433 -12.79 7.83 -22.58
N THR A 434 -11.64 7.48 -23.16
CA THR A 434 -11.16 6.09 -23.19
C THR A 434 -10.65 5.65 -21.82
N ALA A 435 -10.53 4.34 -21.60
CA ALA A 435 -9.93 3.81 -20.37
C ALA A 435 -8.47 4.26 -20.21
N ASP A 436 -7.69 4.32 -21.30
CA ASP A 436 -6.29 4.77 -21.27
C ASP A 436 -6.16 6.25 -20.87
N GLN A 437 -7.12 7.10 -21.30
CA GLN A 437 -7.19 8.51 -20.91
C GLN A 437 -7.58 8.70 -19.45
N ALA A 438 -8.54 7.90 -18.97
CA ALA A 438 -8.93 7.88 -17.56
C ALA A 438 -7.73 7.48 -16.69
N ALA A 439 -7.04 6.41 -17.10
CA ALA A 439 -5.92 5.84 -16.39
C ALA A 439 -4.73 6.80 -16.32
N GLY A 440 -4.29 7.34 -17.45
CA GLY A 440 -3.18 8.28 -17.45
C GLY A 440 -3.50 9.55 -16.68
N ALA A 441 -4.76 10.02 -16.67
CA ALA A 441 -5.15 11.16 -15.83
C ALA A 441 -5.01 10.87 -14.33
N ILE A 442 -5.36 9.67 -13.87
CA ILE A 442 -5.25 9.29 -12.47
C ILE A 442 -3.78 9.07 -12.10
N PHE A 443 -3.00 8.30 -12.86
CA PHE A 443 -1.57 8.08 -12.59
C PHE A 443 -0.74 9.37 -12.58
N ARG A 444 -0.92 10.26 -13.58
CA ARG A 444 -0.27 11.58 -13.59
C ARG A 444 -0.60 12.41 -12.36
N GLY A 445 -1.83 12.30 -11.86
CA GLY A 445 -2.27 13.01 -10.66
C GLY A 445 -1.73 12.41 -9.36
N MET A 446 -1.67 11.07 -9.27
CA MET A 446 -1.18 10.36 -8.10
C MET A 446 0.33 10.49 -7.91
N THR A 447 1.12 10.49 -8.98
CA THR A 447 2.59 10.65 -8.91
C THR A 447 3.00 12.03 -8.40
N TYR A 448 2.10 13.02 -8.48
CA TYR A 448 2.31 14.38 -7.96
C TYR A 448 1.94 14.55 -6.48
N VAL A 449 1.05 13.72 -5.94
CA VAL A 449 0.53 13.89 -4.58
C VAL A 449 1.25 12.98 -3.61
N GLN A 450 1.85 13.57 -2.58
CA GLN A 450 2.40 12.80 -1.48
C GLN A 450 1.27 12.18 -0.64
N GLY A 451 1.33 10.87 -0.43
CA GLY A 451 0.48 10.17 0.53
C GLY A 451 0.72 10.65 1.98
N ASN A 452 -0.23 10.38 2.86
CA ASN A 452 -0.05 10.61 4.29
C ASN A 452 1.04 9.71 4.88
N GLU A 453 1.64 10.13 5.99
CA GLU A 453 2.61 9.31 6.72
C GLU A 453 1.96 8.01 7.22
N ILE A 454 2.72 6.92 7.28
CA ILE A 454 2.25 5.68 7.92
C ILE A 454 2.29 5.88 9.44
N ASP A 455 1.19 6.25 10.07
CA ASP A 455 1.11 6.46 11.52
C ASP A 455 -0.28 6.18 12.09
N GLU A 456 -0.52 6.56 13.36
CA GLU A 456 -1.81 6.35 14.02
C GLU A 456 -2.94 7.30 13.57
N PHE A 457 -2.66 8.23 12.65
CA PHE A 457 -3.64 9.17 12.13
C PHE A 457 -4.24 8.64 10.83
N VAL A 458 -5.57 8.73 10.74
CA VAL A 458 -6.36 8.31 9.59
C VAL A 458 -7.35 9.43 9.29
N VAL A 459 -7.49 9.75 8.00
CA VAL A 459 -8.33 10.85 7.52
C VAL A 459 -9.81 10.65 7.85
N ASP A 460 -10.55 11.75 7.96
CA ASP A 460 -11.96 11.73 8.36
C ASP A 460 -12.85 10.98 7.36
N SER A 461 -12.50 10.98 6.07
CA SER A 461 -13.20 10.22 5.02
C SER A 461 -13.22 8.71 5.28
N LEU A 462 -12.21 8.17 5.95
CA LEU A 462 -12.13 6.74 6.30
C LEU A 462 -12.58 6.45 7.74
N ARG A 463 -12.39 7.43 8.63
CA ARG A 463 -12.70 7.28 10.06
C ARG A 463 -14.18 7.51 10.38
N ASN A 464 -14.86 8.40 9.68
CA ASN A 464 -16.23 8.79 10.01
C ASN A 464 -17.23 8.54 8.87
N ASN A 465 -16.76 8.30 7.63
CA ASN A 465 -17.63 8.21 6.46
C ASN A 465 -17.15 7.21 5.39
N LEU A 466 -16.69 6.02 5.81
CA LEU A 466 -16.18 4.99 4.91
C LEU A 466 -17.26 4.55 3.89
N LEU A 467 -16.91 4.57 2.59
CA LEU A 467 -17.80 4.24 1.46
C LEU A 467 -19.13 5.04 1.46
N GLY A 468 -19.10 6.27 1.96
CA GLY A 468 -20.28 7.14 2.08
C GLY A 468 -21.28 6.72 3.16
N LEU A 469 -20.91 5.76 4.00
CA LEU A 469 -21.68 5.30 5.16
C LEU A 469 -21.00 5.78 6.46
N PRO A 470 -21.74 6.00 7.56
CA PRO A 470 -21.19 6.39 8.86
C PRO A 470 -20.44 5.22 9.53
N LEU A 471 -19.37 4.76 8.90
CA LEU A 471 -18.52 3.63 9.28
C LEU A 471 -17.10 4.13 9.58
N ASP A 472 -16.48 3.47 10.56
CA ASP A 472 -15.12 3.78 11.04
C ASP A 472 -14.15 2.64 10.65
N LEU A 473 -13.33 2.88 9.61
CA LEU A 473 -12.37 1.91 9.11
C LEU A 473 -11.31 1.50 10.17
N PRO A 474 -10.68 2.43 10.91
CA PRO A 474 -9.85 2.08 12.06
C PRO A 474 -10.51 1.13 13.07
N ALA A 475 -11.77 1.40 13.45
CA ALA A 475 -12.51 0.54 14.37
C ALA A 475 -12.78 -0.84 13.77
N ILE A 476 -13.11 -0.90 12.47
CA ILE A 476 -13.28 -2.16 11.73
C ILE A 476 -11.97 -2.96 11.69
N ASN A 477 -10.81 -2.31 11.50
CA ASN A 477 -9.51 -2.97 11.52
C ASN A 477 -9.22 -3.61 12.87
N ILE A 478 -9.41 -2.86 13.96
CA ILE A 478 -9.23 -3.36 15.33
C ILE A 478 -10.21 -4.50 15.62
N ALA A 479 -11.48 -4.36 15.23
CA ALA A 479 -12.49 -5.38 15.43
C ALA A 479 -12.17 -6.66 14.64
N ARG A 480 -11.68 -6.53 13.40
CA ARG A 480 -11.28 -7.64 12.55
C ARG A 480 -10.07 -8.39 13.10
N ALA A 481 -9.05 -7.67 13.56
CA ALA A 481 -7.87 -8.26 14.20
C ALA A 481 -8.26 -9.09 15.44
N ARG A 482 -9.15 -8.54 16.28
CA ARG A 482 -9.69 -9.24 17.46
C ARG A 482 -10.54 -10.46 17.09
N ASP A 483 -11.36 -10.37 16.05
CA ASP A 483 -12.17 -11.49 15.54
C ASP A 483 -11.29 -12.64 15.02
N ALA A 484 -10.19 -12.29 14.35
CA ALA A 484 -9.21 -13.26 13.87
C ALA A 484 -8.26 -13.79 14.95
N GLY A 485 -8.29 -13.24 16.17
CA GLY A 485 -7.44 -13.68 17.27
C GLY A 485 -5.99 -13.20 17.18
N VAL A 486 -5.74 -12.08 16.51
CA VAL A 486 -4.40 -11.46 16.42
C VAL A 486 -3.94 -11.02 17.83
N PRO A 487 -2.68 -11.30 18.23
CA PRO A 487 -2.15 -10.91 19.55
C PRO A 487 -2.12 -9.40 19.76
N SER A 488 -1.99 -8.97 21.02
CA SER A 488 -1.69 -7.56 21.32
C SER A 488 -0.27 -7.19 20.87
N LEU A 489 0.05 -5.89 20.81
CA LEU A 489 1.38 -5.41 20.44
C LEU A 489 2.49 -6.07 21.28
N ASN A 490 2.35 -6.05 22.60
CA ASN A 490 3.37 -6.59 23.50
C ASN A 490 3.45 -8.12 23.46
N GLU A 491 2.33 -8.81 23.23
CA GLU A 491 2.31 -10.28 23.02
C GLU A 491 3.01 -10.66 21.71
N ALA A 492 2.77 -9.93 20.62
CA ALA A 492 3.47 -10.13 19.34
C ALA A 492 4.97 -9.89 19.49
N ARG A 493 5.36 -8.79 20.14
CA ARG A 493 6.76 -8.49 20.47
C ARG A 493 7.41 -9.59 21.32
N GLU A 494 6.69 -10.17 22.29
CA GLU A 494 7.23 -11.26 23.13
C GLU A 494 7.54 -12.50 22.29
N GLN A 495 6.61 -12.88 21.40
CA GLN A 495 6.78 -14.02 20.50
C GLN A 495 7.94 -13.81 19.52
N LEU A 496 7.98 -12.64 18.87
CA LEU A 496 9.05 -12.29 17.93
C LEU A 496 10.42 -12.17 18.61
N TYR A 497 10.48 -11.63 19.83
CA TYR A 497 11.71 -11.58 20.63
C TYR A 497 12.18 -12.98 21.02
N ALA A 498 11.26 -13.87 21.40
CA ALA A 498 11.61 -15.25 21.74
C ALA A 498 12.16 -16.03 20.53
N ALA A 499 11.68 -15.72 19.31
CA ALA A 499 12.14 -16.34 18.07
C ALA A 499 13.48 -15.76 17.59
N SER A 500 13.63 -14.45 17.57
CA SER A 500 14.78 -13.75 16.96
C SER A 500 15.91 -13.40 17.94
N ASN A 501 15.60 -13.27 19.23
CA ASN A 501 16.47 -12.67 20.26
C ASN A 501 16.97 -11.25 19.89
N SER A 502 16.25 -10.54 19.00
CA SER A 502 16.54 -9.18 18.55
C SER A 502 16.14 -8.16 19.62
N THR A 503 17.08 -7.33 20.08
CA THR A 503 16.80 -6.33 21.11
C THR A 503 15.77 -5.28 20.69
N TRP A 504 15.55 -5.10 19.39
CA TRP A 504 14.57 -4.17 18.82
C TRP A 504 13.12 -4.63 18.98
N LEU A 505 12.92 -5.95 19.16
CA LEU A 505 11.61 -6.58 19.31
C LEU A 505 11.28 -6.88 20.78
N LYS A 506 12.10 -6.44 21.72
CA LYS A 506 11.85 -6.65 23.15
C LYS A 506 10.50 -6.01 23.57
N PRO A 507 9.62 -6.72 24.30
CA PRO A 507 8.36 -6.14 24.79
C PRO A 507 8.61 -4.88 25.61
N TYR A 508 7.72 -3.90 25.47
CA TYR A 508 7.80 -2.66 26.24
C TYR A 508 7.51 -2.92 27.71
N GLU A 509 8.37 -2.43 28.59
CA GLU A 509 8.28 -2.72 30.03
C GLU A 509 7.27 -1.81 30.76
N SER A 510 6.98 -0.63 30.20
CA SER A 510 6.14 0.39 30.84
C SER A 510 5.60 1.43 29.87
N TRP A 511 4.59 2.20 30.29
CA TRP A 511 4.06 3.31 29.50
C TRP A 511 5.12 4.36 29.14
N ALA A 512 6.08 4.59 30.04
CA ALA A 512 7.22 5.47 29.79
C ALA A 512 8.17 4.94 28.71
N ASP A 513 8.38 3.62 28.68
CA ASP A 513 9.20 2.94 27.67
C ASP A 513 8.50 2.96 26.30
N PHE A 514 7.22 2.61 26.26
CA PHE A 514 6.41 2.70 25.03
C PHE A 514 6.36 4.14 24.49
N GLY A 515 6.05 5.12 25.33
CA GLY A 515 6.00 6.54 24.94
C GLY A 515 7.31 7.10 24.39
N ALA A 516 8.46 6.57 24.83
CA ALA A 516 9.78 6.96 24.30
C ALA A 516 10.07 6.37 22.91
N ASN A 517 9.31 5.35 22.50
CA ASN A 517 9.46 4.63 21.23
C ASN A 517 8.28 4.86 20.27
N LEU A 518 7.48 5.92 20.48
CA LEU A 518 6.44 6.35 19.54
C LEU A 518 7.00 7.30 18.46
N LYS A 519 6.42 7.27 17.25
CA LYS A 519 6.64 8.31 16.22
C LYS A 519 6.20 9.68 16.73
N THR A 520 5.01 9.72 17.33
CA THR A 520 4.42 10.92 17.95
C THR A 520 4.29 10.73 19.46
N PRO A 521 5.25 11.22 20.27
CA PRO A 521 5.24 11.00 21.73
C PRO A 521 3.97 11.50 22.44
N ALA A 522 3.29 12.51 21.90
CA ALA A 522 2.04 13.03 22.46
C ALA A 522 0.89 12.01 22.42
N SER A 523 0.92 11.05 21.50
CA SER A 523 -0.12 10.04 21.34
C SER A 523 -0.22 9.07 22.51
N VAL A 524 0.82 8.99 23.36
CA VAL A 524 0.78 8.22 24.62
C VAL A 524 -0.41 8.63 25.51
N VAL A 525 -0.85 9.90 25.44
CA VAL A 525 -2.05 10.38 26.15
C VAL A 525 -3.29 9.60 25.70
N ASN A 526 -3.46 9.42 24.39
CA ASN A 526 -4.61 8.71 23.82
C ASN A 526 -4.54 7.20 24.14
N PHE A 527 -3.36 6.60 24.09
CA PHE A 527 -3.18 5.19 24.48
C PHE A 527 -3.52 4.95 25.95
N ILE A 528 -3.02 5.79 26.88
CA ILE A 528 -3.35 5.68 28.30
C ILE A 528 -4.84 5.92 28.54
N ALA A 529 -5.45 6.89 27.85
CA ALA A 529 -6.88 7.15 27.95
C ALA A 529 -7.74 5.98 27.46
N ALA A 530 -7.30 5.27 26.41
CA ALA A 530 -8.04 4.16 25.82
C ALA A 530 -7.86 2.83 26.57
N TYR A 531 -6.62 2.52 26.98
CA TYR A 531 -6.26 1.19 27.52
C TYR A 531 -5.87 1.21 29.00
N GLY A 532 -5.55 2.38 29.58
CA GLY A 532 -5.02 2.51 30.93
C GLY A 532 -5.98 1.98 32.01
N THR A 533 -5.44 1.20 32.94
CA THR A 533 -6.22 0.58 34.04
C THR A 533 -6.19 1.37 35.35
N HIS A 534 -5.55 2.55 35.35
CA HIS A 534 -5.47 3.38 36.55
C HIS A 534 -6.88 3.79 37.02
N PRO A 535 -7.16 3.80 38.34
CA PRO A 535 -8.49 4.13 38.86
C PRO A 535 -9.06 5.46 38.36
N LEU A 536 -8.22 6.47 38.10
CA LEU A 536 -8.64 7.74 37.50
C LEU A 536 -9.18 7.59 36.07
N ILE A 537 -8.59 6.71 35.26
CA ILE A 537 -9.07 6.42 33.90
C ILE A 537 -10.38 5.63 33.97
N LEU A 538 -10.44 4.62 34.84
CA LEU A 538 -11.61 3.75 34.98
C LEU A 538 -12.83 4.47 35.59
N ALA A 539 -12.61 5.58 36.32
CA ALA A 539 -13.66 6.39 36.91
C ALA A 539 -14.21 7.47 35.97
N ALA A 540 -13.56 7.72 34.82
CA ALA A 540 -14.00 8.70 33.84
C ALA A 540 -15.06 8.11 32.89
N ASP A 541 -16.16 8.83 32.70
CA ASP A 541 -17.31 8.36 31.92
C ASP A 541 -17.24 8.80 30.45
N THR A 542 -16.53 9.90 30.16
CA THR A 542 -16.39 10.45 28.80
C THR A 542 -14.95 10.35 28.27
N LEU A 543 -14.81 10.38 26.94
CA LEU A 543 -13.50 10.34 26.28
C LEU A 543 -12.64 11.57 26.61
N ALA A 544 -13.27 12.73 26.79
CA ALA A 544 -12.61 13.96 27.25
C ALA A 544 -12.07 13.82 28.69
N GLU A 545 -12.86 13.26 29.61
CA GLU A 545 -12.43 13.00 30.99
C GLU A 545 -11.32 11.96 31.06
N LYS A 546 -11.37 10.92 30.22
CA LYS A 546 -10.29 9.91 30.13
C LYS A 546 -8.97 10.51 29.65
N ARG A 547 -9.02 11.39 28.63
CA ARG A 547 -7.83 12.14 28.16
C ARG A 547 -7.30 13.08 29.24
N GLU A 548 -8.18 13.79 29.93
CA GLU A 548 -7.81 14.66 31.05
C GLU A 548 -7.11 13.87 32.16
N ALA A 549 -7.68 12.74 32.58
CA ALA A 549 -7.07 11.85 33.56
C ALA A 549 -5.71 11.29 33.10
N ALA A 550 -5.56 10.94 31.81
CA ALA A 550 -4.28 10.53 31.23
C ALA A 550 -3.24 11.66 31.27
N MET A 551 -3.64 12.89 30.93
CA MET A 551 -2.79 14.08 31.04
C MET A 551 -2.38 14.36 32.49
N GLN A 552 -3.27 14.18 33.46
CA GLN A 552 -2.95 14.30 34.89
C GLN A 552 -1.92 13.24 35.32
N LEU A 553 -2.07 11.98 34.88
CA LEU A 553 -1.09 10.92 35.16
C LEU A 553 0.30 11.23 34.59
N LEU A 554 0.34 11.80 33.38
CA LEU A 554 1.58 12.24 32.73
C LEU A 554 2.15 13.54 33.33
N GLY A 555 1.42 14.21 34.21
CA GLY A 555 1.79 15.51 34.78
C GLY A 555 1.69 16.67 33.78
N LEU A 556 0.90 16.51 32.72
CA LEU A 556 0.58 17.54 31.72
C LEU A 556 -0.64 18.38 32.11
N ALA A 557 -1.45 17.91 33.07
CA ALA A 557 -2.57 18.63 33.66
C ALA A 557 -2.56 18.53 35.19
N GLU A 558 -3.12 19.52 35.88
CA GLU A 558 -3.20 19.53 37.35
C GLU A 558 -4.41 18.71 37.84
N ALA A 559 -4.18 17.74 38.72
CA ALA A 559 -5.25 17.08 39.46
C ALA A 559 -5.71 17.99 40.62
N THR A 560 -7.01 18.04 40.89
CA THR A 560 -7.60 18.86 41.97
C THR A 560 -8.43 18.00 42.91
N GLU A 561 -8.21 18.15 44.22
CA GLU A 561 -9.04 17.58 45.27
C GLU A 561 -9.99 18.65 45.82
N THR A 562 -11.30 18.35 45.82
CA THR A 562 -12.33 19.21 46.40
C THR A 562 -12.83 18.64 47.73
N SER A 563 -12.80 19.45 48.79
CA SER A 563 -13.34 19.07 50.10
C SER A 563 -14.33 20.10 50.65
N ALA A 564 -15.49 19.63 51.12
CA ALA A 564 -16.53 20.51 51.63
C ALA A 564 -16.18 21.07 53.02
N VAL A 565 -16.29 22.37 53.19
CA VAL A 565 -16.19 23.08 54.47
C VAL A 565 -17.54 23.08 55.17
N SER A 566 -17.55 22.75 56.47
CA SER A 566 -18.75 22.87 57.29
C SER A 566 -19.11 24.34 57.52
N VAL A 567 -20.14 24.83 56.82
CA VAL A 567 -20.76 26.14 57.03
C VAL A 567 -21.90 25.99 58.06
N GLU A 568 -21.83 26.71 59.18
CA GLU A 568 -22.85 26.57 60.25
C GLU A 568 -24.19 27.15 59.77
N ASN A 569 -25.25 26.33 59.84
CA ASN A 569 -26.60 26.72 59.41
C ASN A 569 -26.66 27.22 57.94
N ALA A 570 -25.93 26.55 57.05
CA ALA A 570 -25.83 26.81 55.61
C ALA A 570 -27.18 26.96 54.86
N SER A 571 -28.16 26.12 55.20
CA SER A 571 -29.52 26.15 54.63
C SER A 571 -30.52 26.91 55.48
N PHE A 572 -30.05 27.63 56.51
CA PHE A 572 -30.88 28.47 57.39
C PHE A 572 -32.04 27.77 58.17
N GLU A 573 -32.05 26.43 58.21
CA GLU A 573 -33.12 25.64 58.84
C GLU A 573 -33.01 25.52 60.37
N ALA A 574 -31.87 25.84 60.98
CA ALA A 574 -31.69 25.70 62.43
C ALA A 574 -32.57 26.67 63.25
N ASN A 575 -33.07 27.75 62.63
CA ASN A 575 -33.85 28.81 63.28
C ASN A 575 -35.18 29.06 62.55
N SER A 576 -36.10 28.11 62.60
CA SER A 576 -37.38 28.28 61.90
C SER A 576 -38.26 29.40 62.51
N PRO A 577 -38.76 30.36 61.70
CA PRO A 577 -39.76 31.33 62.09
C PRO A 577 -41.19 30.72 62.13
N ARG A 578 -41.38 29.40 61.97
CA ARG A 578 -42.68 28.72 62.11
C ARG A 578 -43.11 28.61 63.58
N GLY A 579 -43.48 29.73 64.17
CA GLY A 579 -44.12 29.79 65.48
C GLY A 579 -44.41 31.22 65.92
N ARG A 580 -45.48 31.44 66.70
CA ARG A 580 -45.76 32.74 67.35
C ARG A 580 -44.84 32.98 68.57
N GLY A 581 -43.54 32.77 68.39
CA GLY A 581 -42.50 33.03 69.38
C GLY A 581 -42.26 34.53 69.58
N VAL A 582 -41.56 34.89 70.65
CA VAL A 582 -41.08 36.27 70.86
C VAL A 582 -40.09 36.59 69.74
N GLY A 583 -40.31 37.67 68.98
CA GLY A 583 -39.42 38.10 67.89
C GLY A 583 -39.86 37.73 66.45
N VAL A 584 -40.90 36.91 66.27
CA VAL A 584 -41.44 36.55 64.95
C VAL A 584 -42.60 37.47 64.56
N THR A 585 -42.54 38.05 63.36
CA THR A 585 -43.64 38.82 62.77
C THR A 585 -44.31 38.00 61.66
N THR A 586 -45.60 37.75 61.80
CA THR A 586 -46.41 37.01 60.81
C THR A 586 -47.24 37.97 59.97
N ASN A 587 -47.13 37.88 58.64
CA ASN A 587 -48.01 38.59 57.71
C ASN A 587 -48.44 37.67 56.55
N ALA A 588 -49.15 38.23 55.55
CA ALA A 588 -49.63 37.47 54.39
C ALA A 588 -48.52 36.97 53.44
N LEU A 589 -47.28 37.46 53.62
CA LEU A 589 -46.12 37.17 52.79
C LEU A 589 -45.22 36.08 53.40
N GLY A 590 -45.46 35.71 54.66
CA GLY A 590 -44.66 34.71 55.37
C GLY A 590 -44.45 35.06 56.85
N ASN A 591 -43.74 34.20 57.55
CA ASN A 591 -43.25 34.48 58.91
C ASN A 591 -41.80 34.93 58.82
N TYR A 592 -41.48 36.11 59.34
CA TYR A 592 -40.11 36.63 59.31
C TYR A 592 -39.62 37.04 60.70
N THR A 593 -38.30 36.89 60.90
CA THR A 593 -37.55 37.43 62.02
C THR A 593 -36.65 38.56 61.53
N THR A 594 -36.19 39.38 62.46
CA THR A 594 -35.14 40.39 62.23
C THR A 594 -33.87 40.07 63.05
N GLU A 595 -33.77 38.83 63.51
CA GLU A 595 -32.62 38.34 64.28
C GLU A 595 -31.66 37.63 63.31
N ALA A 596 -30.36 37.68 63.62
CA ALA A 596 -29.37 36.97 62.84
C ALA A 596 -29.64 35.45 62.90
N PRO A 597 -29.52 34.71 61.79
CA PRO A 597 -29.53 33.25 61.80
C PRO A 597 -28.46 32.71 62.77
N SER A 598 -28.70 31.59 63.44
CA SER A 598 -27.67 30.97 64.30
C SER A 598 -26.42 30.67 63.47
N GLY A 599 -25.24 30.94 64.03
CA GLY A 599 -23.96 30.81 63.34
C GLY A 599 -23.61 31.99 62.42
N TRP A 600 -24.56 32.89 62.13
CA TRP A 600 -24.34 34.04 61.25
C TRP A 600 -24.39 35.35 62.02
N THR A 601 -23.57 36.31 61.61
CA THR A 601 -23.62 37.69 62.07
C THR A 601 -24.39 38.51 61.07
N LEU A 602 -25.41 39.22 61.52
CA LEU A 602 -26.17 40.15 60.69
C LEU A 602 -25.81 41.58 61.06
N THR A 603 -25.40 42.37 60.06
CA THR A 603 -25.25 43.82 60.17
C THR A 603 -26.27 44.49 59.22
N GLY A 604 -26.85 45.63 59.60
CA GLY A 604 -27.93 46.27 58.82
C GLY A 604 -29.32 45.62 59.03
N GLN A 605 -30.16 45.59 57.97
CA GLN A 605 -31.51 45.01 58.03
C GLN A 605 -31.57 43.65 57.32
N GLY A 606 -32.00 42.63 58.05
CA GLY A 606 -32.17 41.27 57.52
C GLY A 606 -32.74 40.33 58.57
N GLY A 607 -32.76 39.04 58.25
CA GLY A 607 -33.17 37.97 59.16
C GLY A 607 -33.58 36.72 58.39
N LEU A 608 -34.43 35.89 58.98
CA LEU A 608 -34.99 34.71 58.33
C LEU A 608 -36.43 34.95 57.91
N ILE A 609 -36.84 34.36 56.80
CA ILE A 609 -38.21 34.33 56.35
C ILE A 609 -38.58 32.91 55.94
N ALA A 610 -39.75 32.44 56.37
CA ALA A 610 -40.42 31.31 55.75
C ALA A 610 -41.46 31.90 54.77
N PRO A 611 -41.09 32.09 53.50
CA PRO A 611 -41.94 32.79 52.54
C PRO A 611 -43.18 31.94 52.21
N ALA A 612 -44.30 32.61 51.94
CA ALA A 612 -45.44 31.93 51.35
C ALA A 612 -45.16 31.61 49.87
N ALA A 613 -45.73 30.54 49.32
CA ALA A 613 -45.62 30.21 47.89
C ALA A 613 -46.17 31.31 46.94
N SER A 614 -46.81 32.35 47.47
CA SER A 614 -47.20 33.55 46.71
C SER A 614 -46.11 34.62 46.63
N VAL A 615 -44.93 34.37 47.20
CA VAL A 615 -43.82 35.33 47.31
C VAL A 615 -42.58 34.87 46.53
N VAL A 616 -42.38 33.55 46.44
CA VAL A 616 -41.31 32.88 45.69
C VAL A 616 -41.79 31.50 45.27
N ASP A 617 -41.19 30.97 44.23
CA ASP A 617 -41.32 29.59 43.79
C ASP A 617 -40.73 28.64 44.86
N PRO A 618 -41.51 27.68 45.39
CA PRO A 618 -41.01 26.71 46.35
C PRO A 618 -40.08 25.64 45.74
N GLU A 619 -40.04 25.45 44.41
CA GLU A 619 -39.20 24.41 43.77
C GLU A 619 -37.69 24.72 43.88
N GLY A 620 -37.30 25.95 44.26
CA GLY A 620 -35.90 26.37 44.44
C GLY A 620 -35.44 26.60 45.88
N ILE A 621 -36.24 26.21 46.90
CA ILE A 621 -35.86 26.33 48.32
C ILE A 621 -35.59 24.95 48.90
N THR A 622 -34.45 24.76 49.56
CA THR A 622 -34.12 23.49 50.23
C THR A 622 -34.47 23.59 51.71
N GLY A 623 -35.76 23.48 52.02
CA GLY A 623 -36.25 23.57 53.40
C GLY A 623 -37.51 24.42 53.51
N ASP A 624 -37.71 25.04 54.68
CA ASP A 624 -38.87 25.88 54.98
C ASP A 624 -38.49 27.38 55.10
N ASN A 625 -37.19 27.72 55.23
CA ASN A 625 -36.73 29.04 55.61
C ASN A 625 -35.53 29.50 54.75
N VAL A 626 -35.48 30.79 54.45
CA VAL A 626 -34.37 31.41 53.73
C VAL A 626 -33.94 32.68 54.45
N ALA A 627 -32.70 33.11 54.24
CA ALA A 627 -32.23 34.39 54.74
C ALA A 627 -32.71 35.53 53.83
N TRP A 628 -33.02 36.70 54.42
CA TRP A 628 -33.37 37.90 53.65
C TRP A 628 -32.52 39.09 54.09
N LEU A 629 -32.13 39.95 53.13
CA LEU A 629 -31.37 41.17 53.38
C LEU A 629 -31.97 42.37 52.63
N ARG A 630 -31.95 43.56 53.26
CA ARG A 630 -32.35 44.84 52.65
C ARG A 630 -31.63 46.01 53.30
N GLU A 631 -31.79 47.22 52.76
CA GLU A 631 -31.27 48.48 53.31
C GLU A 631 -29.77 48.39 53.66
N GLY A 632 -28.99 47.74 52.79
CA GLY A 632 -27.56 47.50 53.02
C GLY A 632 -27.26 46.41 54.06
N GLY A 633 -28.21 45.51 54.33
CA GLY A 633 -28.03 44.36 55.20
C GLY A 633 -26.94 43.41 54.68
N MET A 634 -26.14 42.89 55.59
CA MET A 634 -25.05 41.96 55.30
C MET A 634 -25.03 40.82 56.31
N LEU A 635 -25.02 39.59 55.79
CA LEU A 635 -24.72 38.38 56.53
C LEU A 635 -23.24 38.07 56.42
N SER A 636 -22.61 37.77 57.55
CA SER A 636 -21.25 37.26 57.57
C SER A 636 -21.09 36.09 58.52
N GLN A 637 -20.21 35.16 58.15
CA GLN A 637 -19.86 34.02 58.98
C GLN A 637 -18.35 33.76 58.87
N ASP A 638 -17.72 33.64 60.04
CA ASP A 638 -16.37 33.09 60.14
C ASP A 638 -16.47 31.57 59.92
N THR A 639 -15.79 31.08 58.89
CA THR A 639 -15.86 29.68 58.47
C THR A 639 -15.03 28.77 59.37
N GLY A 640 -14.18 29.36 60.22
CA GLY A 640 -13.19 28.64 61.02
C GLY A 640 -12.02 28.07 60.21
N GLN A 641 -12.01 28.28 58.89
CA GLN A 641 -10.91 27.88 58.01
C GLN A 641 -9.75 28.87 58.10
N VAL A 642 -8.54 28.34 58.04
CA VAL A 642 -7.30 29.12 57.92
C VAL A 642 -6.84 29.00 56.48
N LEU A 643 -6.57 30.14 55.84
CA LEU A 643 -6.07 30.19 54.47
C LEU A 643 -4.70 29.51 54.36
N GLU A 644 -4.55 28.65 53.37
CA GLU A 644 -3.30 27.94 53.08
C GLU A 644 -2.73 28.41 51.74
N GLU A 645 -1.41 28.58 51.65
CA GLU A 645 -0.74 29.01 50.42
C GLU A 645 -0.96 27.98 49.31
N GLY A 646 -1.34 28.44 48.11
CA GLY A 646 -1.60 27.60 46.94
C GLY A 646 -2.96 26.90 46.91
N VAL A 647 -3.79 27.06 47.94
CA VAL A 647 -5.14 26.47 48.01
C VAL A 647 -6.18 27.47 47.49
N SER A 648 -7.20 27.00 46.77
CA SER A 648 -8.34 27.80 46.31
C SER A 648 -9.59 27.49 47.15
N TYR A 649 -10.51 28.46 47.25
CA TYR A 649 -11.77 28.29 47.98
C TYR A 649 -12.94 28.68 47.07
N ARG A 650 -13.92 27.77 46.93
CA ARG A 650 -15.13 27.94 46.12
C ARG A 650 -16.35 28.13 47.02
N LEU A 651 -17.02 29.26 46.93
CA LEU A 651 -18.31 29.55 47.56
C LEU A 651 -19.44 29.32 46.54
N THR A 652 -20.42 28.51 46.91
CA THR A 652 -21.67 28.30 46.17
C THR A 652 -22.84 28.74 47.04
N LEU A 653 -23.81 29.49 46.50
CA LEU A 653 -25.03 29.85 47.21
C LEU A 653 -26.21 30.02 46.25
N ASP A 654 -27.42 29.82 46.74
CA ASP A 654 -28.64 30.09 45.97
C ASP A 654 -29.21 31.46 46.34
N ILE A 655 -29.57 32.24 45.33
CA ILE A 655 -30.22 33.55 45.49
C ILE A 655 -31.62 33.52 44.90
N GLY A 656 -32.56 34.16 45.59
CA GLY A 656 -33.97 34.21 45.19
C GLY A 656 -34.48 35.64 45.08
N ASP A 657 -35.27 35.91 44.04
CA ASP A 657 -36.01 37.16 43.87
C ASP A 657 -37.47 37.01 44.31
N ARG A 658 -38.03 38.07 44.88
CA ARG A 658 -39.42 38.07 45.35
C ARG A 658 -40.37 38.51 44.24
N THR A 659 -41.47 37.78 44.08
CA THR A 659 -42.49 38.07 43.07
C THR A 659 -42.99 39.52 43.14
N ASN A 660 -42.92 40.25 42.02
CA ASN A 660 -43.29 41.65 41.86
C ASN A 660 -42.50 42.64 42.74
N MET A 661 -41.22 42.37 43.01
CA MET A 661 -40.30 43.30 43.67
C MET A 661 -39.12 43.61 42.73
N ASP A 662 -38.65 44.85 42.68
CA ASP A 662 -37.46 45.16 41.87
C ASP A 662 -36.20 44.59 42.56
N TRP A 663 -35.37 43.86 41.82
CA TRP A 663 -34.11 43.30 42.33
C TRP A 663 -33.17 44.41 42.86
N PRO A 664 -32.79 44.36 44.14
CA PRO A 664 -31.99 45.43 44.73
C PRO A 664 -30.48 45.29 44.52
N GLY A 665 -30.03 44.27 43.79
CA GLY A 665 -28.62 43.92 43.70
C GLY A 665 -28.05 43.39 45.02
N GLY A 666 -27.00 42.60 44.89
CA GLY A 666 -26.22 42.14 46.03
C GLY A 666 -24.81 41.77 45.62
N GLN A 667 -23.99 41.41 46.59
CA GLN A 667 -22.64 40.95 46.35
C GLN A 667 -22.26 39.89 47.38
N ALA A 668 -21.70 38.78 46.92
CA ALA A 668 -21.07 37.78 47.76
C ALA A 668 -19.55 37.97 47.70
N ARG A 669 -18.87 37.79 48.84
CA ARG A 669 -17.43 37.95 49.00
C ARG A 669 -16.85 36.88 49.89
N LEU A 670 -15.62 36.49 49.59
CA LEU A 670 -14.73 35.78 50.50
C LEU A 670 -13.70 36.79 50.99
N VAL A 671 -13.57 36.93 52.32
CA VAL A 671 -12.69 37.91 52.95
C VAL A 671 -11.75 37.26 53.95
N ASP A 672 -10.54 37.79 54.06
CA ASP A 672 -9.59 37.37 55.09
C ASP A 672 -9.88 38.02 56.46
N ALA A 673 -9.24 37.53 57.52
CA ALA A 673 -9.39 38.05 58.88
C ALA A 673 -8.95 39.53 59.06
N ASN A 674 -8.25 40.11 58.08
CA ASN A 674 -7.89 41.53 58.06
C ASN A 674 -8.90 42.40 57.30
N GLY A 675 -9.91 41.79 56.67
CA GLY A 675 -10.94 42.46 55.89
C GLY A 675 -10.54 42.73 54.43
N ASN A 676 -9.49 42.08 53.91
CA ASN A 676 -9.18 42.14 52.49
C ASN A 676 -10.09 41.16 51.73
N VAL A 677 -10.60 41.59 50.57
CA VAL A 677 -11.42 40.75 49.69
C VAL A 677 -10.52 39.83 48.90
N LEU A 678 -10.73 38.52 49.05
CA LEU A 678 -10.03 37.47 48.30
C LEU A 678 -10.69 37.28 46.94
N ALA A 679 -12.02 37.21 46.92
CA ALA A 679 -12.82 37.22 45.71
C ALA A 679 -14.22 37.79 45.98
N PHE A 680 -14.86 38.32 44.95
CA PHE A 680 -16.25 38.75 45.03
C PHE A 680 -17.00 38.48 43.71
N VAL A 681 -18.32 38.36 43.81
CA VAL A 681 -19.24 38.28 42.67
C VAL A 681 -20.46 39.15 42.95
N ASP A 682 -20.85 39.95 41.95
CA ASP A 682 -22.11 40.69 41.99
C ASP A 682 -23.27 39.74 41.71
N LEU A 683 -24.30 39.79 42.56
CA LEU A 683 -25.47 38.93 42.48
C LEU A 683 -26.44 39.46 41.42
N GLU A 684 -26.50 38.76 40.28
CA GLU A 684 -27.44 39.05 39.20
C GLU A 684 -28.87 38.68 39.59
N ALA A 685 -29.85 39.35 38.98
CA ALA A 685 -31.26 39.12 39.28
C ALA A 685 -31.73 37.75 38.76
N PRO A 686 -32.26 36.86 39.62
CA PRO A 686 -33.03 35.71 39.18
C PRO A 686 -34.28 36.13 38.38
N VAL A 687 -34.96 35.16 37.77
CA VAL A 687 -36.32 35.39 37.24
C VAL A 687 -37.23 35.86 38.39
N ASP A 688 -38.13 36.81 38.13
CA ASP A 688 -39.05 37.34 39.16
C ASP A 688 -39.82 36.21 39.87
N GLY A 689 -39.58 36.05 41.17
CA GLY A 689 -40.13 34.96 41.99
C GLY A 689 -39.35 33.65 41.96
N GLY A 690 -38.28 33.54 41.18
CA GLY A 690 -37.44 32.35 41.01
C GLY A 690 -36.09 32.41 41.74
N TRP A 691 -35.26 31.40 41.49
CA TRP A 691 -33.96 31.18 42.14
C TRP A 691 -32.84 30.98 41.11
N SER A 692 -31.60 31.33 41.47
CA SER A 692 -30.39 31.01 40.71
C SER A 692 -29.23 30.66 41.63
N THR A 693 -28.35 29.76 41.19
CA THR A 693 -27.12 29.40 41.92
C THR A 693 -25.96 30.29 41.48
N VAL A 694 -25.21 30.79 42.45
CA VAL A 694 -24.05 31.65 42.24
C VAL A 694 -22.79 30.96 42.77
N ILE A 695 -21.72 30.99 41.96
CA ILE A 695 -20.41 30.41 42.29
C ILE A 695 -19.36 31.52 42.32
N LEU A 696 -18.48 31.48 43.31
CA LEU A 696 -17.38 32.41 43.52
C LEU A 696 -16.11 31.66 43.91
N GLU A 697 -14.97 31.96 43.30
CA GLU A 697 -13.69 31.29 43.56
C GLU A 697 -12.56 32.29 43.85
N THR A 698 -11.65 31.95 44.77
CA THR A 698 -10.51 32.81 45.14
C THR A 698 -9.32 32.77 44.20
N GLY A 699 -9.19 31.71 43.40
CA GLY A 699 -7.88 31.29 42.87
C GLY A 699 -6.88 30.91 44.00
N PRO A 700 -5.65 30.51 43.65
CA PRO A 700 -4.66 30.06 44.62
C PRO A 700 -4.26 31.19 45.57
N ILE A 701 -4.34 30.94 46.88
CA ILE A 701 -4.00 31.95 47.89
C ILE A 701 -2.48 32.22 47.90
N ASP A 702 -2.10 33.49 47.92
CA ASP A 702 -0.71 33.95 48.04
C ASP A 702 -0.15 33.66 49.44
N GLY A 703 1.13 33.30 49.54
CA GLY A 703 1.84 33.11 50.81
C GLY A 703 1.78 34.31 51.76
N ALA A 704 1.54 35.52 51.26
CA ALA A 704 1.30 36.71 52.09
C ALA A 704 -0.03 36.68 52.87
N GLN A 705 -1.01 35.91 52.40
CA GLN A 705 -2.36 35.77 52.97
C GLN A 705 -2.54 34.46 53.74
N ALA A 706 -1.61 33.50 53.57
CA ALA A 706 -1.60 32.24 54.31
C ALA A 706 -1.53 32.46 55.84
N GLY A 707 -2.30 31.66 56.58
CA GLY A 707 -2.42 31.75 58.04
C GLY A 707 -3.50 32.72 58.55
N LEU A 708 -4.20 33.43 57.67
CA LEU A 708 -5.35 34.27 58.03
C LEU A 708 -6.66 33.46 58.04
N GLY A 709 -7.64 33.85 58.85
CA GLY A 709 -8.96 33.20 58.86
C GLY A 709 -9.81 33.61 57.64
N LEU A 710 -10.66 32.70 57.15
CA LEU A 710 -11.57 32.94 56.02
C LEU A 710 -13.00 33.21 56.51
N SER A 711 -13.64 34.26 55.99
CA SER A 711 -15.03 34.58 56.26
C SER A 711 -15.83 34.78 54.97
N ILE A 712 -17.11 34.40 55.02
CA ILE A 712 -18.10 34.62 53.95
C ILE A 712 -18.85 35.91 54.29
N GLU A 713 -19.02 36.80 53.31
CA GLU A 713 -19.87 37.98 53.41
C GLU A 713 -20.86 38.04 52.25
N ILE A 714 -22.15 38.19 52.54
CA ILE A 714 -23.21 38.36 51.54
C ILE A 714 -23.98 39.62 51.89
N ALA A 715 -23.99 40.61 50.99
CA ALA A 715 -24.55 41.92 51.25
C ALA A 715 -25.51 42.36 50.14
N GLN A 716 -26.53 43.10 50.54
CA GLN A 716 -27.38 43.87 49.64
C GLN A 716 -26.70 45.22 49.34
N THR A 717 -26.54 45.61 48.07
CA THR A 717 -25.61 46.70 47.69
C THR A 717 -26.28 48.04 47.33
N ASP A 718 -27.53 48.08 46.89
CA ASP A 718 -28.24 49.32 46.52
C ASP A 718 -28.83 50.13 47.69
N GLY A 719 -28.91 49.55 48.90
CA GLY A 719 -29.42 50.22 50.10
C GLY A 719 -30.93 50.48 50.14
N THR A 720 -31.71 49.88 49.24
CA THR A 720 -33.17 50.04 49.16
C THR A 720 -33.92 49.13 50.13
N SER A 721 -35.23 49.33 50.29
CA SER A 721 -36.08 48.48 51.13
C SER A 721 -36.45 47.13 50.50
N ASN A 722 -36.04 46.89 49.25
CA ASN A 722 -36.27 45.64 48.54
C ASN A 722 -35.33 44.54 49.05
N GLN A 723 -35.71 43.29 48.86
CA GLN A 723 -35.04 42.15 49.51
C GLN A 723 -34.32 41.26 48.50
N ILE A 724 -33.12 40.82 48.85
CA ILE A 724 -32.55 39.59 48.31
C ILE A 724 -32.84 38.43 49.26
N LEU A 725 -33.08 37.25 48.71
CA LEU A 725 -33.21 36.01 49.46
C LEU A 725 -31.99 35.13 49.20
N ILE A 726 -31.54 34.40 50.23
CA ILE A 726 -30.33 33.57 50.19
C ILE A 726 -30.64 32.22 50.83
N ASP A 727 -30.20 31.14 50.19
CA ASP A 727 -30.28 29.77 50.68
C ASP A 727 -29.03 28.95 50.30
N ASN A 728 -28.86 27.77 50.91
CA ASN A 728 -27.85 26.75 50.57
C ASN A 728 -26.41 27.25 50.41
N VAL A 729 -25.91 28.01 51.40
CA VAL A 729 -24.53 28.50 51.36
C VAL A 729 -23.54 27.36 51.61
N ARG A 730 -22.75 27.02 50.60
CA ARG A 730 -21.72 25.97 50.63
C ARG A 730 -20.36 26.57 50.35
N LEU A 731 -19.34 26.13 51.09
CA LEU A 731 -17.95 26.48 50.82
C LEU A 731 -17.17 25.19 50.62
N ASP A 732 -16.37 25.13 49.58
CA ASP A 732 -15.48 24.02 49.26
C ASP A 732 -14.03 24.54 49.20
N VAL A 733 -13.08 23.69 49.60
CA VAL A 733 -11.64 23.90 49.44
C VAL A 733 -11.19 23.09 48.23
N GLU A 734 -10.45 23.72 47.33
CA GLU A 734 -9.85 23.10 46.15
C GLU A 734 -8.34 23.19 46.26
N GLN A 735 -7.67 22.04 46.31
CA GLN A 735 -6.21 21.95 46.41
C GLN A 735 -5.67 21.11 45.26
N SER A 736 -4.46 21.44 44.78
CA SER A 736 -3.74 20.56 43.87
C SER A 736 -3.45 19.22 44.55
N ALA A 737 -3.89 18.14 43.92
CA ALA A 737 -3.66 16.79 44.37
C ALA A 737 -2.43 16.23 43.65
N GLU A 738 -1.48 15.69 44.41
CA GLU A 738 -0.44 14.84 43.83
C GLU A 738 -1.00 13.42 43.70
N ILE A 739 -0.95 12.87 42.49
CA ILE A 739 -1.28 11.47 42.25
C ILE A 739 -0.04 10.65 42.63
N ASP A 740 0.04 10.26 43.91
CA ASP A 740 1.22 9.69 44.55
C ASP A 740 1.84 8.49 43.79
N ASP A 741 1.02 7.67 43.13
CA ASP A 741 1.44 6.47 42.42
C ASP A 741 1.56 6.64 40.89
N ARG A 742 1.40 7.86 40.35
CA ARG A 742 1.43 8.09 38.89
C ARG A 742 2.74 7.61 38.24
N LEU A 743 3.87 7.88 38.88
CA LEU A 743 5.18 7.45 38.37
C LEU A 743 5.38 5.94 38.53
N GLU A 744 4.78 5.33 39.56
CA GLU A 744 4.79 3.88 39.72
C GLU A 744 3.98 3.20 38.61
N PHE A 745 2.79 3.75 38.29
CA PHE A 745 1.94 3.32 37.18
C PHE A 745 2.66 3.48 35.82
N LEU A 746 3.20 4.66 35.53
CA LEU A 746 3.83 4.95 34.24
C LEU A 746 5.11 4.15 33.97
N ASN A 747 5.84 3.77 35.03
CA ASN A 747 7.09 3.01 34.91
C ASN A 747 6.93 1.52 35.26
N SER A 748 5.70 1.04 35.52
CA SER A 748 5.43 -0.33 35.98
C SER A 748 6.32 -0.73 37.18
N THR A 749 6.41 0.14 38.19
CA THR A 749 7.23 -0.11 39.39
C THR A 749 6.37 -0.10 40.67
N GLY A 750 6.99 -0.39 41.82
CA GLY A 750 6.30 -0.31 43.12
C GLY A 750 5.10 -1.25 43.21
N ALA A 751 3.92 -0.70 43.51
CA ALA A 751 2.67 -1.46 43.56
C ALA A 751 2.22 -1.97 42.18
N TRP A 752 2.67 -1.32 41.10
CA TRP A 752 2.30 -1.62 39.72
C TRP A 752 3.24 -2.60 39.02
N ALA A 753 4.30 -3.08 39.69
CA ALA A 753 5.31 -3.97 39.09
C ALA A 753 4.78 -5.37 38.68
N SER A 754 3.65 -5.79 39.22
CA SER A 754 3.00 -7.06 38.91
C SER A 754 1.52 -6.92 38.56
N GLU A 755 1.06 -5.67 38.38
CA GLU A 755 -0.32 -5.36 38.03
C GLU A 755 -0.37 -4.96 36.56
N GLU A 756 -1.45 -5.32 35.87
CA GLU A 756 -1.66 -4.91 34.49
C GLU A 756 -1.99 -3.41 34.44
N THR A 757 -1.14 -2.62 33.77
CA THR A 757 -1.31 -1.17 33.62
C THR A 757 -2.15 -0.79 32.41
N GLY A 758 -2.50 -1.76 31.57
CA GLY A 758 -3.23 -1.60 30.31
C GLY A 758 -2.32 -1.65 29.08
N LEU A 759 -1.00 -1.55 29.26
CA LEU A 759 -0.03 -1.55 28.16
C LEU A 759 -0.09 -2.85 27.34
N ASN A 760 -0.29 -3.99 28.00
CA ASN A 760 -0.35 -5.28 27.30
C ASN A 760 -1.67 -5.50 26.54
N LEU A 761 -2.61 -4.56 26.63
CA LEU A 761 -3.90 -4.60 25.93
C LEU A 761 -3.92 -3.77 24.64
N VAL A 762 -2.85 -3.05 24.34
CA VAL A 762 -2.75 -2.23 23.11
C VAL A 762 -2.83 -3.15 21.89
N ASP A 763 -3.83 -2.92 21.03
CA ASP A 763 -4.02 -3.71 19.81
C ASP A 763 -2.80 -3.54 18.88
N LEU A 764 -2.38 -4.63 18.24
CA LEU A 764 -1.20 -4.66 17.36
C LEU A 764 -1.28 -3.62 16.24
N TRP A 765 -2.46 -3.44 15.62
CA TRP A 765 -2.60 -2.53 14.47
C TRP A 765 -2.24 -1.07 14.82
N ILE A 766 -2.96 -0.47 15.76
CA ILE A 766 -2.76 0.93 16.13
C ILE A 766 -1.45 1.13 16.92
N GLY A 767 -1.05 0.13 17.70
CA GLY A 767 0.20 0.16 18.44
C GLY A 767 1.43 0.11 17.53
N GLY A 768 1.42 -0.78 16.53
CA GLY A 768 2.53 -0.95 15.58
C GLY A 768 2.64 0.18 14.56
N LEU A 769 1.53 0.80 14.14
CA LEU A 769 1.55 2.04 13.35
C LEU A 769 2.27 3.18 14.08
N ALA A 770 2.02 3.30 15.38
CA ALA A 770 2.58 4.35 16.21
C ALA A 770 4.05 4.11 16.61
N GLU A 771 4.60 2.91 16.42
CA GLU A 771 6.00 2.59 16.74
C GLU A 771 6.98 3.38 15.88
N LYS A 772 8.02 3.91 16.53
CA LYS A 772 9.07 4.67 15.85
C LYS A 772 9.79 3.83 14.79
N ILE A 773 10.10 4.47 13.66
CA ILE A 773 10.89 3.90 12.57
C ILE A 773 12.35 3.71 13.01
N MET A 774 12.96 2.63 12.53
CA MET A 774 14.35 2.29 12.80
C MET A 774 15.32 3.16 11.98
N PRO A 775 16.49 3.59 12.51
CA PRO A 775 17.41 4.49 11.80
C PRO A 775 17.98 3.98 10.47
N PHE A 776 17.88 2.67 10.21
CA PHE A 776 18.29 2.00 8.97
C PHE A 776 17.19 1.02 8.49
N GLY A 777 15.98 1.15 9.02
CA GLY A 777 14.83 0.34 8.60
C GLY A 777 13.92 1.17 7.72
N GLY A 778 13.09 0.50 6.92
CA GLY A 778 12.24 1.12 5.91
C GLY A 778 11.11 1.98 6.49
N MET A 779 9.91 1.89 5.94
CA MET A 779 8.81 2.80 6.28
C MET A 779 8.08 2.43 7.59
N LEU A 780 8.35 1.24 8.13
CA LEU A 780 7.59 0.62 9.21
C LEU A 780 8.30 0.71 10.59
N GLY A 781 7.49 0.69 11.65
CA GLY A 781 7.99 0.48 13.01
C GLY A 781 8.53 -0.93 13.21
N ALA A 782 9.35 -1.16 14.25
CA ALA A 782 10.10 -2.41 14.42
C ALA A 782 9.23 -3.69 14.40
N THR A 783 8.05 -3.70 15.03
CA THR A 783 7.19 -4.89 15.06
C THR A 783 6.55 -5.15 13.70
N PHE A 784 6.05 -4.10 13.05
CA PHE A 784 5.46 -4.20 11.70
C PHE A 784 6.50 -4.63 10.67
N ASN A 785 7.70 -4.07 10.72
CA ASN A 785 8.80 -4.45 9.82
C ASN A 785 9.11 -5.94 9.93
N ALA A 786 9.26 -6.47 11.15
CA ALA A 786 9.60 -7.87 11.36
C ALA A 786 8.53 -8.84 10.84
N ILE A 787 7.24 -8.49 10.96
CA ILE A 787 6.13 -9.32 10.45
C ILE A 787 6.02 -9.17 8.92
N PHE A 788 6.23 -7.96 8.39
CA PHE A 788 6.20 -7.68 6.96
C PHE A 788 7.33 -8.43 6.24
N GLU A 789 8.58 -8.21 6.67
CA GLU A 789 9.79 -8.85 6.17
C GLU A 789 9.63 -10.38 6.16
N LEU A 790 9.28 -10.99 7.31
CA LEU A 790 9.05 -12.43 7.39
C LEU A 790 7.98 -12.94 6.42
N GLN A 791 6.88 -12.19 6.25
CA GLN A 791 5.83 -12.61 5.32
C GLN A 791 6.29 -12.51 3.87
N LEU A 792 6.97 -11.43 3.49
CA LEU A 792 7.46 -11.19 2.14
C LEU A 792 8.56 -12.22 1.80
N GLU A 793 9.48 -12.51 2.70
CA GLU A 793 10.49 -13.55 2.52
C GLU A 793 9.85 -14.95 2.40
N ASN A 794 8.85 -15.28 3.23
CA ASN A 794 8.13 -16.55 3.08
C ASN A 794 7.38 -16.66 1.76
N LEU A 795 6.85 -15.55 1.24
CA LEU A 795 6.23 -15.52 -0.09
C LEU A 795 7.31 -15.70 -1.17
N GLN A 796 8.40 -14.96 -1.11
CA GLN A 796 9.53 -15.04 -2.05
C GLN A 796 10.17 -16.44 -2.08
N GLU A 797 10.45 -17.04 -0.93
CA GLU A 797 11.08 -18.37 -0.82
C GLU A 797 10.11 -19.53 -1.05
N GLY A 798 8.84 -19.35 -0.64
CA GLY A 798 7.79 -20.37 -0.66
C GLY A 798 6.97 -20.39 -1.95
N ASP A 799 7.00 -19.32 -2.75
CA ASP A 799 6.31 -19.26 -4.03
C ASP A 799 7.09 -20.05 -5.09
N ARG A 800 6.56 -21.23 -5.43
CA ARG A 800 7.12 -22.13 -6.45
C ARG A 800 6.95 -21.59 -7.87
N PHE A 801 6.19 -20.51 -8.02
CA PHE A 801 6.04 -19.76 -9.25
C PHE A 801 6.93 -18.53 -9.28
N TYR A 802 7.67 -18.17 -8.21
CA TYR A 802 8.66 -17.10 -8.31
C TYR A 802 9.69 -17.41 -9.40
N HIS A 803 9.62 -16.64 -10.48
CA HIS A 803 9.99 -17.10 -11.83
C HIS A 803 11.49 -17.08 -12.12
N LEU A 804 12.30 -16.42 -11.28
CA LEU A 804 13.74 -16.25 -11.52
C LEU A 804 14.46 -17.60 -11.71
N SER A 805 14.03 -18.66 -11.00
CA SER A 805 14.62 -20.00 -11.17
C SER A 805 14.24 -20.71 -12.48
N ARG A 806 13.19 -20.24 -13.18
CA ARG A 806 12.73 -20.79 -14.47
C ARG A 806 13.16 -19.94 -15.66
N THR A 807 13.47 -18.67 -15.44
CA THR A 807 13.99 -17.74 -16.45
C THR A 807 15.49 -17.61 -16.45
N GLN A 808 16.16 -18.14 -15.44
CA GLN A 808 17.60 -18.19 -15.41
C GLN A 808 18.19 -18.83 -16.66
N GLY A 809 19.25 -18.22 -17.20
CA GLY A 809 19.86 -18.65 -18.45
C GLY A 809 19.06 -18.28 -19.69
N LEU A 810 18.03 -17.43 -19.60
CA LEU A 810 17.26 -16.88 -20.72
C LEU A 810 17.33 -15.35 -20.67
N ASN A 811 17.33 -14.67 -21.82
CA ASN A 811 17.23 -13.20 -21.88
C ASN A 811 16.04 -12.67 -21.06
N LEU A 812 14.97 -13.45 -20.98
CA LEU A 812 13.77 -13.10 -20.21
C LEU A 812 14.05 -12.74 -18.73
N LEU A 813 15.14 -13.23 -18.12
CA LEU A 813 15.54 -12.77 -16.80
C LEU A 813 16.04 -11.31 -16.81
N ASN A 814 16.90 -10.98 -17.76
CA ASN A 814 17.43 -9.63 -17.94
C ASN A 814 16.31 -8.66 -18.29
N GLU A 815 15.39 -9.06 -19.17
CA GLU A 815 14.20 -8.30 -19.52
C GLU A 815 13.30 -7.99 -18.32
N LEU A 816 13.16 -8.92 -17.37
CA LEU A 816 12.42 -8.65 -16.14
C LEU A 816 13.11 -7.60 -15.27
N GLU A 817 14.43 -7.64 -15.15
CA GLU A 817 15.19 -6.64 -14.42
C GLU A 817 15.19 -5.27 -15.12
N ASN A 818 15.02 -5.26 -16.45
CA ASN A 818 14.86 -4.05 -17.23
C ASN A 818 13.47 -3.37 -17.03
N ASN A 819 12.45 -4.12 -16.62
CA ASN A 819 11.11 -3.58 -16.37
C ASN A 819 11.06 -2.64 -15.14
N ALA A 820 10.09 -1.73 -15.15
CA ALA A 820 9.74 -0.86 -14.02
C ALA A 820 8.23 -0.60 -13.97
N PHE A 821 7.65 -0.30 -12.80
CA PHE A 821 6.21 -0.03 -12.71
C PHE A 821 5.80 1.19 -13.55
N SER A 822 6.66 2.21 -13.61
CA SER A 822 6.49 3.41 -14.44
C SER A 822 6.38 3.08 -15.92
N LYS A 823 7.28 2.25 -16.46
CA LYS A 823 7.23 1.75 -17.86
C LYS A 823 5.91 1.03 -18.13
N LEU A 824 5.48 0.16 -17.22
CA LEU A 824 4.23 -0.59 -17.35
C LEU A 824 3.01 0.34 -17.37
N VAL A 825 2.99 1.39 -16.53
CA VAL A 825 1.95 2.43 -16.56
C VAL A 825 1.98 3.21 -17.88
N MET A 826 3.15 3.66 -18.33
CA MET A 826 3.30 4.41 -19.57
C MET A 826 2.84 3.60 -20.79
N ALA A 827 3.23 2.32 -20.87
CA ALA A 827 2.86 1.39 -21.94
C ALA A 827 1.36 1.05 -22.02
N ASN A 828 0.57 1.39 -20.98
CA ASN A 828 -0.82 0.97 -20.86
C ASN A 828 -1.80 2.13 -20.58
N THR A 829 -1.36 3.38 -20.80
CA THR A 829 -2.16 4.59 -20.59
C THR A 829 -1.91 5.62 -21.70
N ASP A 830 -2.65 6.74 -21.70
CA ASP A 830 -2.41 7.86 -22.64
C ASP A 830 -1.15 8.69 -22.32
N MET A 831 -0.32 8.22 -21.39
CA MET A 831 0.98 8.83 -21.08
C MET A 831 2.00 8.63 -22.21
N ALA A 832 1.83 7.58 -23.02
CA ALA A 832 2.57 7.38 -24.26
C ALA A 832 1.60 7.19 -25.44
N MET A 833 2.11 7.38 -26.66
CA MET A 833 1.42 7.02 -27.89
C MET A 833 2.25 6.00 -28.67
N PRO A 834 1.60 5.00 -29.30
CA PRO A 834 2.34 3.97 -30.01
C PRO A 834 3.18 4.57 -31.13
N GLY A 835 4.41 4.10 -31.23
CA GLY A 835 5.37 4.50 -32.24
C GLY A 835 5.04 4.07 -33.67
N ALA A 836 6.08 3.93 -34.47
CA ALA A 836 5.98 3.51 -35.86
C ALA A 836 5.50 2.05 -36.00
N ASP A 837 5.76 1.21 -35.00
CA ASP A 837 5.36 -0.19 -34.99
C ASP A 837 3.88 -0.42 -34.62
N GLY A 838 3.24 0.58 -34.00
CA GLY A 838 1.83 0.56 -33.61
C GLY A 838 1.52 -0.22 -32.32
N ILE A 839 2.55 -0.62 -31.58
CA ILE A 839 2.48 -1.24 -30.25
C ILE A 839 2.87 -0.18 -29.22
N LEU A 840 2.35 -0.27 -28.00
CA LEU A 840 2.78 0.57 -26.88
C LEU A 840 3.77 -0.21 -26.01
N GLY A 841 4.57 0.48 -25.22
CA GLY A 841 5.65 -0.06 -24.40
C GLY A 841 6.83 -0.58 -25.21
N THR A 842 7.08 0.02 -26.38
CA THR A 842 8.28 -0.18 -27.19
C THR A 842 9.09 1.10 -27.20
N GLU A 843 10.38 1.00 -27.52
CA GLU A 843 11.34 2.11 -27.48
C GLU A 843 11.02 3.27 -28.44
N ASP A 844 10.11 3.07 -29.41
CA ASP A 844 9.68 4.08 -30.37
C ASP A 844 8.41 4.85 -29.96
N ASP A 845 7.95 4.67 -28.73
CA ASP A 845 6.77 5.32 -28.18
C ASP A 845 6.97 6.81 -27.95
N GLU A 846 6.03 7.63 -28.45
CA GLU A 846 6.05 9.07 -28.19
C GLU A 846 5.49 9.35 -26.78
N VAL A 847 6.38 9.68 -25.85
CA VAL A 847 6.00 9.97 -24.45
C VAL A 847 5.43 11.39 -24.32
N ASN A 848 4.21 11.49 -23.78
CA ASN A 848 3.55 12.77 -23.50
C ASN A 848 3.94 13.35 -22.14
N PHE A 849 4.23 12.49 -21.16
CA PHE A 849 4.50 12.91 -19.80
C PHE A 849 5.36 11.90 -19.03
N HIS A 850 6.53 12.34 -18.56
CA HIS A 850 7.43 11.49 -17.79
C HIS A 850 7.09 11.46 -16.31
N VAL A 851 7.19 10.28 -15.72
CA VAL A 851 7.12 10.06 -14.28
C VAL A 851 8.46 9.51 -13.78
N GLY A 852 8.67 9.50 -12.47
CA GLY A 852 9.90 8.91 -11.91
C GLY A 852 10.03 7.44 -12.31
N VAL A 853 11.24 7.00 -12.65
CA VAL A 853 11.47 5.61 -13.05
C VAL A 853 11.13 4.67 -11.89
N ASP A 854 11.62 4.93 -10.67
CA ASP A 854 11.02 4.39 -9.43
C ASP A 854 9.75 5.18 -9.10
N SER A 855 8.58 4.58 -9.40
CA SER A 855 7.26 5.19 -9.13
C SER A 855 6.97 5.38 -7.64
N PHE A 856 7.72 4.72 -6.76
CA PHE A 856 7.63 4.86 -5.31
C PHE A 856 8.65 5.85 -4.74
N ALA A 857 9.61 6.33 -5.54
CA ALA A 857 10.54 7.38 -5.14
C ALA A 857 9.89 8.76 -5.16
N LYS A 858 10.29 9.56 -4.17
CA LYS A 858 9.91 10.96 -4.14
C LYS A 858 10.87 11.75 -5.01
N HIS A 859 10.33 12.33 -6.08
CA HIS A 859 11.00 13.34 -6.88
C HIS A 859 10.47 14.71 -6.50
N ASP A 860 11.36 15.69 -6.41
CA ASP A 860 10.99 17.06 -6.05
C ASP A 860 10.50 17.86 -7.27
N ILE A 861 10.97 17.52 -8.48
CA ILE A 861 10.75 18.29 -9.72
C ILE A 861 10.66 17.36 -10.92
N VAL A 862 9.82 17.70 -11.90
CA VAL A 862 9.79 17.07 -13.24
C VAL A 862 10.20 18.12 -14.27
N LEU A 863 11.18 17.78 -15.10
CA LEU A 863 11.75 18.62 -16.15
C LEU A 863 11.68 17.88 -17.49
N GLU A 864 11.20 18.53 -18.53
CA GLU A 864 11.00 17.91 -19.85
C GLU A 864 11.80 18.65 -20.89
N VAL A 865 12.63 18.04 -21.75
CA VAL A 865 13.35 18.76 -22.83
C VAL A 865 12.37 19.66 -23.62
N ASP A 866 11.21 19.13 -24.00
CA ASP A 866 10.07 19.92 -24.48
C ASP A 866 9.33 20.60 -23.31
N GLU A 867 9.67 21.88 -23.07
CA GLU A 867 9.04 22.71 -22.02
C GLU A 867 7.50 22.77 -22.12
N THR A 868 6.90 22.49 -23.28
CA THR A 868 5.44 22.49 -23.42
C THR A 868 4.75 21.32 -22.73
N LYS A 869 5.48 20.24 -22.45
CA LYS A 869 5.01 19.05 -21.72
C LYS A 869 5.23 19.16 -20.19
N GLN A 870 6.01 20.14 -19.72
CA GLN A 870 6.41 20.25 -18.32
C GLN A 870 5.27 20.69 -17.36
N ILE A 871 5.15 20.01 -16.22
CA ILE A 871 4.08 20.26 -15.22
C ILE A 871 4.35 21.29 -14.14
N ALA A 872 5.61 21.68 -13.95
CA ALA A 872 5.99 22.67 -12.95
C ALA A 872 6.77 23.80 -13.60
N MET A 873 6.77 24.99 -12.99
CA MET A 873 7.70 26.03 -13.40
C MET A 873 9.12 25.62 -13.04
N ASP A 874 10.08 26.00 -13.88
CA ASP A 874 11.49 25.79 -13.57
C ASP A 874 11.84 26.33 -12.17
N PRO A 875 12.54 25.54 -11.33
CA PRO A 875 12.99 25.97 -10.02
C PRO A 875 13.98 27.14 -10.13
N GLU A 876 13.80 28.16 -9.29
CA GLU A 876 14.78 29.22 -9.11
C GLU A 876 15.87 28.79 -8.11
N GLY A 877 17.13 29.17 -8.35
CA GLY A 877 18.20 28.93 -7.40
C GLY A 877 18.09 29.78 -6.11
N ASP A 878 18.40 29.19 -4.96
CA ASP A 878 18.38 29.84 -3.64
C ASP A 878 19.31 31.05 -3.53
N ASP A 879 20.40 31.08 -4.31
CA ASP A 879 21.34 32.20 -4.36
C ASP A 879 21.02 33.14 -5.54
N PRO A 880 20.52 34.36 -5.27
CA PRO A 880 20.14 35.30 -6.34
C PRO A 880 21.33 35.84 -7.14
N VAL A 881 22.58 35.68 -6.66
CA VAL A 881 23.79 36.00 -7.43
C VAL A 881 24.12 34.87 -8.40
N LEU A 882 24.02 33.61 -7.97
CA LEU A 882 24.22 32.46 -8.86
C LEU A 882 23.12 32.41 -9.92
N ASN A 883 21.85 32.55 -9.50
CA ASN A 883 20.70 32.56 -10.41
C ASN A 883 20.78 33.70 -11.46
N ALA A 884 21.43 34.83 -11.14
CA ALA A 884 21.65 35.93 -12.09
C ALA A 884 22.82 35.70 -13.07
N ILE A 885 23.66 34.68 -12.82
CA ILE A 885 24.81 34.32 -13.67
C ILE A 885 24.49 33.10 -14.52
N ARG A 886 23.78 32.12 -13.94
CA ARG A 886 23.40 30.87 -14.55
C ARG A 886 22.08 30.40 -13.91
N GLU A 887 21.09 30.12 -14.74
CA GLU A 887 19.82 29.56 -14.30
C GLU A 887 20.01 28.10 -13.88
N LYS A 888 19.14 27.65 -12.98
CA LYS A 888 19.22 26.32 -12.38
C LYS A 888 18.94 25.22 -13.40
N VAL A 889 17.93 25.46 -14.24
CA VAL A 889 17.59 24.70 -15.45
C VAL A 889 18.11 25.48 -16.65
N GLN A 890 18.73 24.80 -17.61
CA GLN A 890 19.14 25.39 -18.90
C GLN A 890 18.64 24.50 -20.03
N ARG A 891 18.03 25.14 -21.04
CA ARG A 891 17.43 24.50 -22.21
C ARG A 891 18.07 24.91 -23.54
N ASP A 892 19.28 25.42 -23.47
CA ASP A 892 20.04 25.90 -24.63
C ASP A 892 21.52 25.73 -24.30
N ASP A 893 22.26 24.98 -25.12
CA ASP A 893 23.68 24.75 -24.87
C ASP A 893 24.46 26.07 -25.05
N PRO A 894 25.07 26.64 -23.99
CA PRO A 894 25.85 27.86 -24.12
C PRO A 894 27.12 27.69 -24.99
N SER A 895 27.47 26.45 -25.36
CA SER A 895 28.61 26.10 -26.20
C SER A 895 28.32 26.18 -27.71
N THR A 896 27.05 26.16 -28.12
CA THR A 896 26.63 26.24 -29.52
C THR A 896 26.29 27.68 -29.95
N PRO A 897 26.42 28.04 -31.25
CA PRO A 897 26.13 29.39 -31.73
C PRO A 897 24.63 29.67 -32.00
N ASP A 898 23.87 28.62 -32.24
CA ASP A 898 22.43 28.63 -32.53
C ASP A 898 21.72 27.96 -31.36
N ALA A 899 20.44 28.29 -31.13
CA ALA A 899 19.70 27.69 -30.02
C ALA A 899 19.60 26.17 -30.20
N ASP A 900 19.86 25.43 -29.14
CA ASP A 900 19.73 23.98 -29.10
C ASP A 900 18.37 23.61 -28.48
N GLU A 901 17.45 23.09 -29.27
CA GLU A 901 16.09 22.75 -28.82
C GLU A 901 16.06 21.39 -28.07
N ASN A 902 17.16 20.64 -28.10
CA ASN A 902 17.31 19.25 -27.62
C ASN A 902 18.30 19.17 -26.45
N TYR A 903 18.29 20.20 -25.59
CA TYR A 903 19.23 20.32 -24.48
C TYR A 903 18.50 20.51 -23.17
N LEU A 904 18.85 19.73 -22.16
CA LEU A 904 18.37 19.93 -20.80
C LEU A 904 19.53 19.75 -19.82
N ARG A 905 19.72 20.74 -18.95
CA ARG A 905 20.68 20.65 -17.86
C ARG A 905 20.13 21.22 -16.57
N PHE A 906 20.17 20.41 -15.52
CA PHE A 906 19.87 20.84 -14.16
C PHE A 906 21.14 21.11 -13.35
N THR A 907 21.01 21.90 -12.29
CA THR A 907 22.05 22.12 -11.28
C THR A 907 21.42 22.33 -9.91
N GLY A 908 21.37 21.28 -9.11
CA GLY A 908 20.76 21.28 -7.79
C GLY A 908 21.05 19.97 -7.08
N GLY A 909 20.64 19.87 -5.82
CA GLY A 909 20.70 18.61 -5.04
C GLY A 909 19.30 18.07 -4.74
N GLU A 910 18.30 18.57 -5.46
CA GLU A 910 16.95 18.05 -5.50
C GLU A 910 16.90 16.84 -6.42
N HIS A 911 16.04 15.89 -6.10
CA HIS A 911 15.84 14.68 -6.90
C HIS A 911 14.86 15.01 -8.02
N VAL A 912 15.24 14.85 -9.28
CA VAL A 912 14.41 15.29 -10.40
C VAL A 912 14.12 14.17 -11.39
N VAL A 913 12.96 14.25 -12.02
CA VAL A 913 12.65 13.50 -13.24
C VAL A 913 13.06 14.35 -14.43
N MET A 914 13.84 13.80 -15.35
CA MET A 914 14.20 14.41 -16.62
C MET A 914 13.70 13.57 -17.77
N GLY A 915 12.88 14.15 -18.65
CA GLY A 915 12.35 13.50 -19.84
C GLY A 915 12.93 14.06 -21.13
N GLY A 916 13.23 13.17 -22.06
CA GLY A 916 13.73 13.44 -23.40
C GLY A 916 12.61 13.64 -24.43
N THR A 917 12.95 13.39 -25.69
CA THR A 917 12.08 13.46 -26.87
C THR A 917 12.54 12.43 -27.89
N GLU A 918 11.73 12.19 -28.93
CA GLU A 918 12.07 11.36 -30.10
C GLU A 918 13.27 11.83 -30.97
N ASN A 919 14.11 12.74 -30.49
CA ASN A 919 15.24 13.30 -31.24
C ASN A 919 16.52 13.20 -30.41
N ASP A 920 17.68 13.18 -31.08
CA ASP A 920 18.99 13.25 -30.43
C ASP A 920 19.08 14.39 -29.39
N ASP A 921 19.00 14.03 -28.11
CA ASP A 921 18.95 14.91 -26.96
C ASP A 921 20.27 14.95 -26.19
N THR A 922 20.43 15.98 -25.37
CA THR A 922 21.55 16.10 -24.43
C THR A 922 21.01 16.45 -23.07
N ILE A 923 21.01 15.47 -22.17
CA ILE A 923 20.44 15.55 -20.82
C ILE A 923 21.58 15.45 -19.81
N ILE A 924 21.63 16.40 -18.87
CA ILE A 924 22.68 16.47 -17.85
C ILE A 924 22.04 16.68 -16.47
N GLY A 925 22.18 15.64 -15.64
CA GLY A 925 21.71 15.52 -14.26
C GLY A 925 22.39 16.42 -13.24
N GLY A 926 21.88 16.35 -12.00
CA GLY A 926 22.25 17.17 -10.86
C GLY A 926 23.21 16.49 -9.88
N ASP A 927 23.10 16.91 -8.60
CA ASP A 927 23.76 16.31 -7.44
C ASP A 927 22.76 15.49 -6.58
N GLY A 928 21.54 15.23 -7.07
CA GLY A 928 20.47 14.51 -6.36
C GLY A 928 20.24 13.13 -6.98
N ASP A 929 19.46 12.27 -6.30
CA ASP A 929 19.08 10.96 -6.85
C ASP A 929 18.04 11.17 -7.96
N ASP A 930 18.48 11.19 -9.22
CA ASP A 930 17.69 11.62 -10.38
C ASP A 930 17.12 10.43 -11.17
N ALA A 931 16.01 10.67 -11.87
CA ALA A 931 15.38 9.74 -12.79
C ALA A 931 15.43 10.33 -14.21
N ILE A 932 16.11 9.68 -15.13
CA ILE A 932 16.37 10.21 -16.47
C ILE A 932 15.83 9.24 -17.53
N TRP A 933 15.04 9.79 -18.46
CA TRP A 933 14.54 9.14 -19.67
C TRP A 933 15.13 9.85 -20.90
N GLY A 934 15.82 9.12 -21.78
CA GLY A 934 16.27 9.63 -23.08
C GLY A 934 15.16 9.58 -24.14
N ASP A 935 14.33 8.53 -24.10
CA ASP A 935 13.33 8.18 -25.13
C ASP A 935 14.01 7.73 -26.45
N ALA A 936 13.36 7.88 -27.60
CA ALA A 936 13.99 7.53 -28.87
C ALA A 936 14.95 8.63 -29.34
N GLY A 937 16.13 8.30 -29.87
CA GLY A 937 17.12 9.28 -30.27
C GLY A 937 18.52 8.69 -30.22
N ASN A 938 19.54 9.47 -30.61
CA ASN A 938 20.92 9.11 -30.29
C ASN A 938 21.43 10.12 -29.26
N ASP A 939 21.15 9.82 -28.01
CA ASP A 939 21.17 10.75 -26.91
C ASP A 939 22.54 10.82 -26.25
N ARG A 940 22.71 11.90 -25.48
CA ARG A 940 23.88 12.11 -24.63
C ARG A 940 23.40 12.38 -23.23
N ILE A 941 23.49 11.36 -22.39
CA ILE A 941 23.00 11.41 -21.02
C ILE A 941 24.19 11.41 -20.06
N GLU A 942 24.16 12.34 -19.10
CA GLU A 942 25.10 12.41 -17.99
C GLU A 942 24.32 12.41 -16.67
N GLY A 943 24.43 11.34 -15.88
CA GLY A 943 23.70 11.13 -14.61
C GLY A 943 24.01 12.18 -13.56
N GLY A 944 25.30 12.50 -13.36
CA GLY A 944 25.73 13.52 -12.43
C GLY A 944 26.29 12.94 -11.14
N HIS A 945 25.69 13.26 -9.99
CA HIS A 945 26.04 12.65 -8.72
C HIS A 945 24.75 12.28 -8.00
N GLY A 946 24.71 11.12 -7.37
CA GLY A 946 23.52 10.64 -6.71
C GLY A 946 23.44 9.13 -6.85
N VAL A 947 22.31 8.57 -6.43
CA VAL A 947 21.86 7.25 -6.91
C VAL A 947 20.87 7.50 -8.03
N ASP A 948 21.34 7.43 -9.27
CA ASP A 948 20.56 7.79 -10.45
C ASP A 948 19.92 6.55 -11.10
N LEU A 949 18.72 6.72 -11.66
CA LEU A 949 18.08 5.75 -12.55
C LEU A 949 18.04 6.33 -13.96
N ILE A 950 18.79 5.72 -14.87
CA ILE A 950 18.92 6.19 -16.25
C ILE A 950 18.37 5.14 -17.21
N ILE A 951 17.44 5.58 -18.06
CA ILE A 951 16.92 4.83 -19.21
C ILE A 951 17.34 5.60 -20.47
N GLY A 952 18.17 4.99 -21.32
CA GLY A 952 18.58 5.52 -22.62
C GLY A 952 17.36 5.60 -23.56
N GLY A 953 16.80 4.45 -23.88
CA GLY A 953 15.62 4.33 -24.73
C GLY A 953 16.00 3.76 -26.09
N GLY A 954 15.48 4.32 -27.18
CA GLY A 954 15.68 3.76 -28.51
C GLY A 954 16.68 4.53 -29.36
N GLY A 955 17.83 3.96 -29.68
CA GLY A 955 18.83 4.46 -30.63
C GLY A 955 20.25 4.38 -30.07
N ASP A 956 21.25 4.88 -30.79
CA ASP A 956 22.66 4.69 -30.39
C ASP A 956 23.07 5.75 -29.36
N ASP A 957 22.91 5.45 -28.07
CA ASP A 957 23.10 6.41 -26.97
C ASP A 957 24.54 6.47 -26.45
N ILE A 958 24.84 7.59 -25.79
CA ILE A 958 26.07 7.76 -25.01
C ILE A 958 25.67 8.14 -23.59
N ILE A 959 25.84 7.20 -22.66
CA ILE A 959 25.48 7.36 -21.26
C ILE A 959 26.75 7.41 -20.42
N THR A 960 26.92 8.49 -19.66
CA THR A 960 28.02 8.65 -18.71
C THR A 960 27.52 9.02 -17.33
N ASP A 961 28.34 8.76 -16.32
CA ASP A 961 28.11 9.21 -14.95
C ASP A 961 29.38 9.84 -14.33
N MET A 962 29.19 10.71 -13.33
CA MET A 962 30.22 11.42 -12.57
C MET A 962 30.19 11.11 -11.05
N GLY A 963 29.31 10.21 -10.60
CA GLY A 963 28.99 9.84 -9.23
C GLY A 963 30.05 9.08 -8.44
N ASP A 964 29.81 8.91 -7.14
CA ASP A 964 30.60 8.06 -6.21
C ASP A 964 29.74 7.06 -5.42
N THR A 965 28.49 6.89 -5.83
CA THR A 965 27.45 6.03 -5.25
C THR A 965 26.90 5.08 -6.32
N GLY A 966 26.04 4.13 -5.94
CA GLY A 966 25.54 3.12 -6.87
C GLY A 966 24.40 3.63 -7.74
N ASP A 967 24.41 3.31 -9.03
CA ASP A 967 23.43 3.73 -10.05
C ASP A 967 22.79 2.52 -10.77
N PHE A 968 21.65 2.77 -11.42
CA PHE A 968 21.02 1.81 -12.33
C PHE A 968 20.95 2.42 -13.72
N ILE A 969 21.72 1.86 -14.66
CA ILE A 969 21.87 2.38 -16.01
C ILE A 969 21.39 1.33 -17.01
N LYS A 970 20.43 1.72 -17.85
CA LYS A 970 19.83 0.88 -18.89
C LYS A 970 19.96 1.60 -20.24
N GLY A 971 20.67 1.00 -21.19
CA GLY A 971 20.76 1.49 -22.57
C GLY A 971 19.43 1.34 -23.30
N GLU A 972 18.86 0.13 -23.21
CA GLU A 972 17.71 -0.34 -24.00
C GLU A 972 18.11 -0.67 -25.44
N GLY A 973 17.47 -0.13 -26.47
CA GLY A 973 17.70 -0.62 -27.83
C GLY A 973 18.59 0.31 -28.62
N GLY A 974 19.56 -0.22 -29.35
CA GLY A 974 20.53 0.54 -30.14
C GLY A 974 21.97 0.09 -29.85
N ASP A 975 22.93 0.57 -30.64
CA ASP A 975 24.35 0.29 -30.35
C ASP A 975 24.89 1.33 -29.34
N ASP A 976 24.80 1.05 -28.04
CA ASP A 976 25.05 2.01 -26.97
C ASP A 976 26.51 2.12 -26.52
N VAL A 977 26.87 3.26 -25.94
CA VAL A 977 28.14 3.47 -25.24
C VAL A 977 27.86 3.89 -23.81
N ILE A 978 28.08 2.97 -22.88
CA ILE A 978 27.85 3.20 -21.44
C ILE A 978 29.18 3.26 -20.72
N ALA A 979 29.38 4.32 -19.92
CA ALA A 979 30.53 4.43 -19.03
C ALA A 979 30.10 4.96 -17.65
N ASN A 980 29.96 4.04 -16.68
CA ASN A 980 29.64 4.40 -15.30
C ASN A 980 30.87 4.97 -14.56
N SER A 981 30.61 5.61 -13.42
CA SER A 981 31.65 6.14 -12.52
C SER A 981 32.02 5.10 -11.45
N ASN A 982 32.51 5.56 -10.30
CA ASN A 982 32.73 4.68 -9.15
C ASN A 982 31.41 4.55 -8.40
N GLY A 983 31.03 3.33 -8.04
CA GLY A 983 29.73 3.05 -7.48
C GLY A 983 29.54 1.56 -7.33
N LEU A 984 28.47 1.16 -6.63
CA LEU A 984 27.97 -0.21 -6.75
C LEU A 984 26.84 -0.16 -7.77
N ASP A 985 27.20 -0.29 -9.03
CA ASP A 985 26.30 0.00 -10.15
C ASP A 985 25.73 -1.29 -10.75
N VAL A 986 24.54 -1.16 -11.33
CA VAL A 986 23.94 -2.17 -12.19
C VAL A 986 23.81 -1.56 -13.58
N VAL A 987 24.43 -2.20 -14.57
CA VAL A 987 24.45 -1.75 -15.96
C VAL A 987 23.83 -2.80 -16.86
N MET A 988 22.88 -2.39 -17.69
CA MET A 988 22.25 -3.20 -18.73
C MET A 988 22.44 -2.49 -20.07
N GLY A 989 23.08 -3.16 -21.04
CA GLY A 989 23.17 -2.65 -22.41
C GLY A 989 21.80 -2.68 -23.07
N GLY A 990 21.32 -3.88 -23.37
CA GLY A 990 19.98 -4.11 -23.93
C GLY A 990 20.07 -4.73 -25.32
N ASP A 991 19.24 -4.27 -26.26
CA ASP A 991 19.25 -4.79 -27.63
C ASP A 991 20.26 -4.03 -28.50
N GLY A 992 21.35 -4.65 -28.94
CA GLY A 992 22.31 -3.97 -29.81
C GLY A 992 23.74 -4.49 -29.71
N ASN A 993 24.71 -3.76 -30.24
CA ASN A 993 26.13 -4.09 -30.02
C ASN A 993 26.74 -3.00 -29.14
N ASP A 994 26.72 -3.25 -27.84
CA ASP A 994 27.01 -2.24 -26.84
C ASP A 994 28.48 -2.18 -26.48
N ALA A 995 28.91 -1.01 -26.03
CA ALA A 995 30.24 -0.78 -25.50
C ALA A 995 30.14 -0.29 -24.05
N ILE A 996 30.34 -1.22 -23.11
CA ILE A 996 30.21 -0.97 -21.67
C ILE A 996 31.61 -0.84 -21.04
N LEU A 997 31.88 0.31 -20.41
CA LEU A 997 33.14 0.63 -19.76
C LEU A 997 32.94 0.83 -18.26
N VAL A 998 33.37 -0.16 -17.48
CA VAL A 998 33.14 -0.21 -16.05
C VAL A 998 34.09 0.70 -15.26
N GLY A 999 33.55 1.33 -14.22
CA GLY A 999 34.29 2.09 -13.22
C GLY A 999 35.30 1.30 -12.39
N VAL A 1000 35.70 1.84 -11.23
CA VAL A 1000 36.74 1.19 -10.38
C VAL A 1000 36.17 0.24 -9.33
N ASP A 1001 34.92 0.45 -8.92
CA ASP A 1001 34.26 -0.27 -7.84
C ASP A 1001 33.38 -1.38 -8.44
N ALA A 1002 32.98 -2.33 -7.60
CA ALA A 1002 32.26 -3.54 -8.03
C ALA A 1002 30.96 -3.21 -8.77
N THR A 1003 30.83 -3.68 -10.00
CA THR A 1003 29.66 -3.46 -10.87
C THR A 1003 29.09 -4.79 -11.35
N GLU A 1004 27.77 -4.85 -11.50
CA GLU A 1004 27.06 -5.93 -12.18
C GLU A 1004 26.68 -5.46 -13.60
N VAL A 1005 27.09 -6.22 -14.61
CA VAL A 1005 26.90 -5.88 -16.03
C VAL A 1005 26.18 -7.00 -16.76
N PHE A 1006 25.13 -6.62 -17.48
CA PHE A 1006 24.42 -7.42 -18.46
C PHE A 1006 24.64 -6.79 -19.84
N GLY A 1007 25.27 -7.50 -20.77
CA GLY A 1007 25.46 -7.05 -22.16
C GLY A 1007 24.12 -6.88 -22.85
N GLY A 1008 23.43 -7.99 -23.10
CA GLY A 1008 22.07 -8.01 -23.62
C GLY A 1008 21.99 -8.83 -24.91
N GLU A 1009 21.12 -8.47 -25.84
CA GLU A 1009 21.08 -9.13 -27.15
C GLU A 1009 22.03 -8.46 -28.13
N GLY A 1010 23.01 -9.19 -28.66
CA GLY A 1010 23.88 -8.74 -29.74
C GLY A 1010 25.34 -9.02 -29.44
N ASN A 1011 26.29 -8.27 -30.03
CA ASN A 1011 27.72 -8.59 -29.85
C ASN A 1011 28.42 -7.45 -29.12
N ASP A 1012 28.61 -7.65 -27.82
CA ASP A 1012 28.96 -6.59 -26.91
C ASP A 1012 30.46 -6.53 -26.65
N PHE A 1013 30.89 -5.34 -26.26
CA PHE A 1013 32.22 -5.10 -25.73
C PHE A 1013 32.10 -4.64 -24.27
N ILE A 1014 32.55 -5.48 -23.35
CA ILE A 1014 32.54 -5.19 -21.92
C ILE A 1014 33.99 -5.04 -21.43
N LEU A 1015 34.30 -3.91 -20.82
CA LEU A 1015 35.57 -3.66 -20.13
C LEU A 1015 35.31 -3.48 -18.64
N GLY A 1016 35.60 -4.52 -17.86
CA GLY A 1016 35.56 -4.56 -16.40
C GLY A 1016 36.55 -3.62 -15.72
N GLY A 1017 36.30 -3.43 -14.43
CA GLY A 1017 36.95 -2.47 -13.56
C GLY A 1017 38.20 -2.99 -12.84
N LEU A 1018 38.40 -2.49 -11.62
CA LEU A 1018 39.55 -2.83 -10.77
C LEU A 1018 39.16 -3.60 -9.50
N ASP A 1019 37.88 -3.63 -9.14
CA ASP A 1019 37.34 -4.42 -8.02
C ASP A 1019 36.66 -5.69 -8.54
N HIS A 1020 35.96 -6.44 -7.69
CA HIS A 1020 35.26 -7.66 -8.09
C HIS A 1020 33.96 -7.36 -8.84
N ASP A 1021 33.95 -7.62 -10.13
CA ASP A 1021 32.80 -7.42 -11.01
C ASP A 1021 32.09 -8.73 -11.36
N PHE A 1022 30.81 -8.61 -11.70
CA PHE A 1022 30.03 -9.65 -12.36
C PHE A 1022 29.72 -9.20 -13.78
N LEU A 1023 30.31 -9.85 -14.77
CA LEU A 1023 30.22 -9.46 -16.18
C LEU A 1023 29.55 -10.60 -16.97
N MET A 1024 28.39 -10.33 -17.56
CA MET A 1024 27.66 -11.27 -18.40
C MET A 1024 27.55 -10.70 -19.81
N GLY A 1025 28.02 -11.45 -20.82
CA GLY A 1025 27.85 -11.08 -22.23
C GLY A 1025 26.41 -11.21 -22.71
N ASN A 1026 25.73 -12.26 -22.23
CA ASN A 1026 24.34 -12.62 -22.61
C ASN A 1026 24.26 -13.16 -24.05
N GLU A 1027 23.26 -12.77 -24.84
CA GLU A 1027 23.00 -13.36 -26.14
C GLU A 1027 23.90 -12.79 -27.26
N GLY A 1028 24.96 -13.50 -27.67
CA GLY A 1028 25.66 -13.23 -28.93
C GLY A 1028 27.16 -13.49 -28.87
N ASP A 1029 27.94 -12.99 -29.83
CA ASP A 1029 29.39 -13.26 -29.88
C ASP A 1029 30.18 -12.13 -29.16
N ASP A 1030 30.43 -12.27 -27.86
CA ASP A 1030 30.89 -11.15 -27.02
C ASP A 1030 32.41 -11.03 -26.84
N TRP A 1031 32.84 -9.81 -26.53
CA TRP A 1031 34.22 -9.51 -26.13
C TRP A 1031 34.26 -8.92 -24.72
N ILE A 1032 34.75 -9.70 -23.77
CA ILE A 1032 34.75 -9.33 -22.35
C ILE A 1032 36.19 -9.23 -21.83
N GLU A 1033 36.54 -8.10 -21.22
CA GLU A 1033 37.82 -7.89 -20.54
C GLU A 1033 37.59 -7.60 -19.06
N GLY A 1034 37.78 -8.57 -18.16
CA GLY A 1034 37.49 -8.41 -16.73
C GLY A 1034 38.33 -7.37 -15.99
N GLY A 1035 39.49 -6.97 -16.54
CA GLY A 1035 40.34 -5.97 -15.90
C GLY A 1035 41.26 -6.56 -14.83
N ASP A 1036 41.55 -5.80 -13.78
CA ASP A 1036 42.47 -6.21 -12.71
C ASP A 1036 41.70 -6.75 -11.48
N GLY A 1037 40.40 -6.96 -11.58
CA GLY A 1037 39.52 -7.46 -10.52
C GLY A 1037 39.66 -8.94 -10.19
N PHE A 1038 38.79 -9.41 -9.29
CA PHE A 1038 38.60 -10.84 -9.01
C PHE A 1038 37.24 -11.26 -9.57
N ASP A 1039 37.12 -11.31 -10.88
CA ASP A 1039 35.82 -11.20 -11.54
C ASP A 1039 35.18 -12.54 -11.83
N VAL A 1040 33.86 -12.51 -11.94
CA VAL A 1040 33.06 -13.58 -12.54
C VAL A 1040 32.69 -13.12 -13.94
N ILE A 1041 33.16 -13.87 -14.93
CA ILE A 1041 32.95 -13.54 -16.35
C ILE A 1041 32.14 -14.67 -16.98
N SER A 1042 30.90 -14.36 -17.34
CA SER A 1042 29.99 -15.24 -18.06
C SER A 1042 29.97 -14.86 -19.54
N GLY A 1043 30.09 -15.85 -20.42
CA GLY A 1043 29.87 -15.67 -21.86
C GLY A 1043 28.42 -15.32 -22.13
N ASP A 1044 27.50 -16.21 -21.74
CA ASP A 1044 26.06 -16.00 -21.86
C ASP A 1044 25.40 -15.62 -20.49
N ASN A 1045 24.12 -15.98 -20.33
CA ASN A 1045 23.19 -15.63 -19.24
C ASN A 1045 23.38 -16.34 -17.87
N SER A 1046 24.52 -16.99 -17.62
CA SER A 1046 24.90 -17.63 -16.35
C SER A 1046 23.85 -18.63 -15.79
N GLU A 1047 23.56 -19.69 -16.54
CA GLU A 1047 22.58 -20.72 -16.19
C GLU A 1047 23.10 -21.72 -15.12
N LEU A 1048 22.43 -21.80 -13.96
CA LEU A 1048 22.82 -22.68 -12.83
C LEU A 1048 22.93 -24.17 -13.14
N PHE A 1049 22.14 -24.67 -14.08
CA PHE A 1049 22.11 -26.10 -14.40
C PHE A 1049 23.14 -26.47 -15.46
N PHE A 1050 23.88 -25.47 -15.96
CA PHE A 1050 24.95 -25.64 -16.94
C PHE A 1050 24.45 -26.40 -18.17
N ASN A 1051 23.29 -26.00 -18.71
CA ASN A 1051 22.69 -26.61 -19.89
C ASN A 1051 22.21 -25.58 -20.93
N SER A 1052 22.87 -24.42 -20.99
CA SER A 1052 22.37 -23.28 -21.75
C SER A 1052 22.14 -23.68 -23.21
N THR A 1053 21.10 -23.11 -23.80
CA THR A 1053 20.77 -23.33 -25.23
C THR A 1053 21.01 -22.09 -26.07
N ILE A 1054 21.42 -20.99 -25.44
CA ILE A 1054 21.88 -19.78 -26.11
C ILE A 1054 23.19 -20.12 -26.82
N LEU A 1055 23.46 -19.48 -27.95
CA LEU A 1055 24.65 -19.75 -28.73
C LEU A 1055 25.43 -18.47 -28.91
N GLY A 1056 26.29 -18.16 -27.93
CA GLY A 1056 27.32 -17.14 -28.02
C GLY A 1056 28.68 -17.73 -28.42
N HIS A 1057 29.59 -16.91 -28.92
CA HIS A 1057 30.96 -17.33 -29.22
C HIS A 1057 31.95 -16.30 -28.73
N ASP A 1058 32.41 -16.48 -27.51
CA ASP A 1058 32.90 -15.36 -26.73
C ASP A 1058 34.41 -15.34 -26.64
N VAL A 1059 34.93 -14.13 -26.44
CA VAL A 1059 36.34 -13.90 -26.17
C VAL A 1059 36.49 -13.17 -24.86
N MET A 1060 36.88 -13.91 -23.83
CA MET A 1060 36.97 -13.41 -22.47
C MET A 1060 38.44 -13.26 -22.02
N PHE A 1061 38.80 -12.15 -21.38
CA PHE A 1061 40.15 -11.86 -20.87
C PHE A 1061 40.13 -11.65 -19.36
N ALA A 1062 40.92 -12.42 -18.62
CA ALA A 1062 41.02 -12.33 -17.15
C ALA A 1062 41.93 -11.19 -16.65
N GLY A 1063 42.60 -10.45 -17.52
CA GLY A 1063 43.62 -9.49 -17.10
C GLY A 1063 44.73 -10.10 -16.20
N ALA A 1064 45.05 -9.50 -15.05
CA ALA A 1064 46.21 -9.87 -14.24
C ALA A 1064 45.93 -10.79 -13.04
N ASN A 1065 44.74 -10.68 -12.43
CA ASN A 1065 44.40 -11.32 -11.15
C ASN A 1065 43.58 -12.62 -11.35
N GLU A 1066 43.09 -13.23 -10.25
CA GLU A 1066 42.36 -14.51 -10.35
C GLU A 1066 40.94 -14.23 -10.84
N ASN A 1067 40.45 -15.04 -11.78
CA ASN A 1067 39.11 -14.87 -12.35
C ASN A 1067 38.42 -16.22 -12.52
N ASP A 1068 37.10 -16.18 -12.46
CA ASP A 1068 36.23 -17.31 -12.73
C ASP A 1068 35.53 -17.10 -14.08
N PHE A 1069 35.88 -17.93 -15.07
CA PHE A 1069 35.18 -17.97 -16.35
C PHE A 1069 34.06 -19.01 -16.31
N ASP A 1070 32.89 -18.60 -16.81
CA ASP A 1070 31.75 -19.43 -17.15
C ASP A 1070 31.42 -19.22 -18.63
N ALA A 1071 32.00 -20.03 -19.51
CA ALA A 1071 31.89 -19.81 -20.96
C ALA A 1071 30.55 -20.27 -21.55
N GLU A 1072 29.83 -21.12 -20.84
CA GLU A 1072 28.51 -21.61 -21.24
C GLU A 1072 28.42 -22.26 -22.63
N SER A 1073 27.64 -21.74 -23.56
CA SER A 1073 27.27 -22.45 -24.78
C SER A 1073 27.84 -21.81 -26.02
N GLY A 1074 29.02 -22.26 -26.45
CA GLY A 1074 29.69 -21.61 -27.53
C GLY A 1074 30.95 -22.29 -28.03
N ASP A 1075 31.71 -21.57 -28.83
CA ASP A 1075 33.05 -21.95 -29.25
C ASP A 1075 33.97 -20.86 -28.67
N ASP A 1076 34.27 -20.97 -27.37
CA ASP A 1076 34.73 -19.80 -26.60
C ASP A 1076 36.24 -19.75 -26.42
N ILE A 1077 36.76 -18.55 -26.17
CA ILE A 1077 38.19 -18.29 -25.96
C ILE A 1077 38.40 -17.59 -24.62
N MET A 1078 38.87 -18.36 -23.64
CA MET A 1078 39.27 -17.86 -22.34
C MET A 1078 40.77 -17.50 -22.33
N VAL A 1079 41.08 -16.20 -22.39
CA VAL A 1079 42.44 -15.66 -22.34
C VAL A 1079 42.90 -15.51 -20.90
N GLN A 1080 43.87 -16.35 -20.52
CA GLN A 1080 44.35 -16.51 -19.16
C GLN A 1080 45.26 -15.35 -18.73
N GLY A 1081 45.14 -14.95 -17.47
CA GLY A 1081 46.03 -14.00 -16.80
C GLY A 1081 47.28 -14.63 -16.15
N GLU A 1082 47.99 -13.85 -15.34
CA GLU A 1082 49.20 -14.32 -14.62
C GLU A 1082 48.89 -15.07 -13.33
N SER A 1083 47.68 -14.89 -12.80
CA SER A 1083 47.20 -15.55 -11.59
C SER A 1083 46.47 -16.87 -11.90
N VAL A 1084 45.80 -17.43 -10.89
CA VAL A 1084 45.04 -18.68 -11.00
C VAL A 1084 43.68 -18.42 -11.63
N MET A 1085 43.32 -19.21 -12.64
CA MET A 1085 42.01 -19.11 -13.30
C MET A 1085 41.14 -20.34 -13.01
N ARG A 1086 39.83 -20.13 -12.83
CA ARG A 1086 38.82 -21.19 -12.98
C ARG A 1086 38.24 -21.08 -14.38
N ASN A 1087 38.24 -22.19 -15.10
CA ASN A 1087 37.74 -22.25 -16.47
C ASN A 1087 36.64 -23.30 -16.54
N GLU A 1088 35.41 -22.85 -16.71
CA GLU A 1088 34.27 -23.69 -17.07
C GLU A 1088 33.94 -23.45 -18.55
N GLY A 1089 33.94 -24.53 -19.34
CA GLY A 1089 33.76 -24.46 -20.80
C GLY A 1089 32.35 -24.84 -21.28
N MET A 1090 31.67 -25.76 -20.59
CA MET A 1090 30.34 -26.23 -20.97
C MET A 1090 30.21 -26.66 -22.45
N PHE A 1091 29.27 -26.13 -23.24
CA PHE A 1091 28.83 -26.69 -24.51
C PHE A 1091 29.49 -26.04 -25.72
N GLY A 1092 30.54 -26.69 -26.21
CA GLY A 1092 31.03 -26.52 -27.57
C GLY A 1092 32.54 -26.63 -27.59
N PHE A 1093 33.25 -25.86 -28.42
CA PHE A 1093 34.71 -26.00 -28.47
C PHE A 1093 35.43 -24.87 -27.75
N ASP A 1094 35.77 -25.12 -26.49
CA ASP A 1094 36.31 -24.08 -25.61
C ASP A 1094 37.82 -24.11 -25.54
N TRP A 1095 38.43 -22.93 -25.53
CA TRP A 1095 39.86 -22.77 -25.65
C TRP A 1095 40.45 -21.84 -24.60
N ALA A 1096 41.21 -22.41 -23.67
CA ALA A 1096 42.07 -21.66 -22.75
C ALA A 1096 43.42 -21.28 -23.38
N ILE A 1097 43.79 -19.99 -23.39
CA ILE A 1097 45.01 -19.50 -24.00
C ILE A 1097 45.80 -18.51 -23.12
N HIS A 1098 47.09 -18.77 -22.93
CA HIS A 1098 48.00 -17.90 -22.14
C HIS A 1098 48.56 -16.69 -22.91
N LYS A 1099 47.84 -16.23 -23.95
CA LYS A 1099 48.31 -15.18 -24.86
C LYS A 1099 48.47 -13.87 -24.08
N GLY A 1100 49.69 -13.35 -24.05
CA GLY A 1100 50.01 -12.10 -23.36
C GLY A 1100 50.65 -12.30 -21.98
N SER A 1101 50.57 -13.50 -21.40
CA SER A 1101 51.22 -13.82 -20.12
C SER A 1101 52.72 -13.55 -20.14
N ALA A 1102 53.25 -12.88 -19.11
CA ALA A 1102 54.69 -12.58 -19.00
C ALA A 1102 55.51 -13.73 -18.39
N VAL A 1103 54.84 -14.79 -17.93
CA VAL A 1103 55.43 -15.98 -17.31
C VAL A 1103 55.20 -17.22 -18.16
N ALA A 1104 55.94 -18.31 -17.86
CA ALA A 1104 55.71 -19.59 -18.52
C ALA A 1104 54.53 -20.30 -17.85
N ALA A 1105 53.55 -20.74 -18.64
CA ALA A 1105 52.37 -21.45 -18.15
C ALA A 1105 52.71 -22.88 -17.68
N ASP A 1106 52.05 -23.35 -16.61
CA ASP A 1106 52.06 -24.75 -16.15
C ASP A 1106 50.63 -25.21 -15.86
N SER A 1107 49.82 -25.35 -16.90
CA SER A 1107 48.40 -25.70 -16.81
C SER A 1107 48.17 -27.18 -17.12
N ASP A 1108 47.21 -27.78 -16.43
CA ASP A 1108 46.86 -29.19 -16.54
C ASP A 1108 45.34 -29.33 -16.52
N MET A 1109 44.74 -29.61 -17.69
CA MET A 1109 43.28 -29.70 -17.84
C MET A 1109 42.66 -30.87 -17.06
N ALA A 1110 43.45 -31.73 -16.42
CA ALA A 1110 42.95 -32.78 -15.55
C ALA A 1110 42.68 -32.30 -14.10
N ILE A 1111 43.01 -31.05 -13.76
CA ILE A 1111 42.72 -30.47 -12.45
C ILE A 1111 41.27 -29.95 -12.46
N PRO A 1112 40.36 -30.56 -11.70
CA PRO A 1112 38.96 -30.14 -11.67
C PRO A 1112 38.79 -28.80 -10.94
N ILE A 1113 37.75 -28.06 -11.32
CA ILE A 1113 37.34 -26.80 -10.65
C ILE A 1113 37.11 -26.98 -9.14
N PHE A 1114 36.63 -28.15 -8.71
CA PHE A 1114 36.54 -28.53 -7.30
C PHE A 1114 37.60 -29.57 -6.93
N THR A 1115 38.66 -29.12 -6.25
CA THR A 1115 39.74 -29.99 -5.76
C THR A 1115 39.94 -29.87 -4.25
N THR A 1116 40.17 -30.99 -3.58
CA THR A 1116 40.56 -31.02 -2.16
C THR A 1116 42.08 -31.20 -1.98
N ILE A 1117 42.84 -31.17 -3.08
CA ILE A 1117 44.29 -31.33 -3.08
C ILE A 1117 44.93 -29.96 -2.90
N GLU A 1118 45.67 -29.76 -1.81
CA GLU A 1118 46.27 -28.47 -1.44
C GLU A 1118 47.20 -27.90 -2.53
N ASP A 1119 47.93 -28.76 -3.24
CA ASP A 1119 48.85 -28.37 -4.32
C ASP A 1119 48.12 -27.84 -5.57
N ASP A 1120 46.84 -28.14 -5.74
CA ASP A 1120 46.04 -27.76 -6.91
C ASP A 1120 45.27 -26.44 -6.69
N ILE A 1121 45.18 -25.94 -5.45
CA ILE A 1121 44.46 -24.70 -5.12
C ILE A 1121 45.10 -23.48 -5.78
N LEU A 1122 46.43 -23.50 -5.98
CA LEU A 1122 47.21 -22.40 -6.57
C LEU A 1122 47.54 -22.63 -8.06
N ARG A 1123 46.71 -23.40 -8.78
CA ARG A 1123 46.88 -23.70 -10.19
C ARG A 1123 45.57 -23.50 -10.92
N ASP A 1124 45.67 -23.17 -12.21
CA ASP A 1124 44.51 -23.10 -13.11
C ASP A 1124 43.71 -24.40 -13.06
N ARG A 1125 42.39 -24.27 -13.01
CA ARG A 1125 41.45 -25.36 -12.92
C ARG A 1125 40.54 -25.35 -14.14
N PHE A 1126 40.16 -26.53 -14.60
CA PHE A 1126 39.43 -26.72 -15.84
C PHE A 1126 38.32 -27.74 -15.66
N ASP A 1127 37.14 -27.41 -16.16
CA ASP A 1127 36.11 -28.37 -16.47
C ASP A 1127 35.53 -28.07 -17.85
N GLN A 1128 35.15 -29.14 -18.56
CA GLN A 1128 34.59 -29.06 -19.92
C GLN A 1128 35.36 -28.18 -20.93
N VAL A 1129 36.69 -28.09 -20.84
CA VAL A 1129 37.54 -27.37 -21.82
C VAL A 1129 38.28 -28.32 -22.78
N GLU A 1130 38.20 -28.06 -24.08
CA GLU A 1130 38.76 -28.91 -25.16
C GLU A 1130 40.15 -28.48 -25.61
N GLY A 1131 40.44 -27.18 -25.54
CA GLY A 1131 41.62 -26.53 -26.10
C GLY A 1131 42.50 -25.88 -25.03
N LEU A 1132 43.82 -26.10 -25.11
CA LEU A 1132 44.80 -25.40 -24.28
C LEU A 1132 46.02 -25.00 -25.09
N SER A 1133 46.41 -23.72 -24.98
CA SER A 1133 47.62 -23.22 -25.64
C SER A 1133 48.43 -22.25 -24.79
N GLY A 1134 49.75 -22.32 -24.97
CA GLY A 1134 50.72 -21.46 -24.31
C GLY A 1134 51.04 -20.22 -25.15
N TRP A 1135 52.12 -19.52 -24.79
CA TRP A 1135 52.54 -18.30 -25.44
C TRP A 1135 54.00 -18.37 -25.94
N ILE A 1136 54.76 -17.30 -25.75
CA ILE A 1136 56.15 -17.17 -26.25
C ILE A 1136 57.20 -17.72 -25.27
N HIS A 1137 56.77 -18.39 -24.20
CA HIS A 1137 57.61 -18.88 -23.11
C HIS A 1137 57.80 -20.41 -23.16
N ASN A 1138 58.50 -20.97 -22.15
CA ASN A 1138 58.73 -22.42 -22.08
C ASN A 1138 57.57 -23.10 -21.33
N ASP A 1139 56.40 -23.08 -21.95
CA ASP A 1139 55.15 -23.51 -21.31
C ASP A 1139 55.07 -25.03 -21.18
N VAL A 1140 54.40 -25.49 -20.12
CA VAL A 1140 54.13 -26.90 -19.83
C VAL A 1140 52.63 -27.11 -19.79
N LEU A 1141 52.08 -27.62 -20.89
CA LEU A 1141 50.65 -27.81 -21.07
C LEU A 1141 50.33 -29.30 -21.05
N ARG A 1142 49.35 -29.70 -20.25
CA ARG A 1142 48.84 -31.08 -20.20
C ARG A 1142 47.35 -31.04 -20.51
N GLY A 1143 46.95 -31.83 -21.51
CA GLY A 1143 45.55 -31.98 -21.87
C GLY A 1143 44.88 -33.10 -21.08
N ASP A 1144 43.56 -33.12 -21.17
CA ASP A 1144 42.70 -34.05 -20.46
C ASP A 1144 42.48 -35.35 -21.27
N ASP A 1145 42.33 -36.48 -20.56
CA ASP A 1145 41.91 -37.77 -21.11
C ASP A 1145 40.65 -38.35 -20.44
N ARG A 1146 39.99 -37.58 -19.56
CA ARG A 1146 38.61 -37.82 -19.10
C ARG A 1146 37.68 -37.84 -20.33
N GLY A 1147 36.74 -38.77 -20.34
CA GLY A 1147 35.75 -38.90 -21.42
C GLY A 1147 34.35 -38.93 -20.83
N SER A 1148 33.41 -38.24 -21.49
CA SER A 1148 31.98 -38.38 -21.22
C SER A 1148 31.50 -39.76 -21.68
N SER A 1149 30.68 -40.42 -20.85
CA SER A 1149 29.90 -41.60 -21.26
C SER A 1149 28.42 -41.30 -21.39
N GLU A 1150 28.04 -40.03 -21.33
CA GLU A 1150 26.67 -39.55 -21.37
C GLU A 1150 26.37 -39.09 -22.80
N GLU A 1151 25.66 -39.93 -23.56
CA GLU A 1151 24.85 -39.45 -24.67
C GLU A 1151 23.69 -38.68 -24.04
N ILE A 1152 23.84 -37.36 -23.91
CA ILE A 1152 22.69 -36.48 -23.67
C ILE A 1152 22.10 -36.22 -25.06
N GLU A 1153 20.97 -36.86 -25.38
CA GLU A 1153 20.15 -36.51 -26.55
C GLU A 1153 19.46 -35.17 -26.23
N VAL A 1154 20.16 -34.05 -26.46
CA VAL A 1154 19.50 -32.73 -26.57
C VAL A 1154 19.03 -32.58 -28.01
N GLU A 1155 17.81 -32.09 -28.20
CA GLU A 1155 17.06 -32.09 -29.46
C GLU A 1155 17.59 -31.11 -30.51
N PHE A 1156 18.64 -30.36 -30.18
CA PHE A 1156 19.36 -29.45 -31.08
C PHE A 1156 20.74 -29.99 -31.40
N ASN A 1157 21.18 -29.78 -32.65
CA ASN A 1157 22.33 -30.42 -33.28
C ASN A 1157 23.68 -29.81 -32.80
N LEU A 1158 23.85 -29.61 -31.49
CA LEU A 1158 25.10 -29.20 -30.85
C LEU A 1158 25.97 -30.45 -30.74
N ASP A 1159 27.09 -30.49 -31.46
CA ASP A 1159 28.02 -31.62 -31.47
C ASP A 1159 28.81 -31.68 -30.13
N ASN A 1160 28.14 -31.78 -28.97
CA ASN A 1160 28.63 -32.28 -27.66
C ASN A 1160 30.16 -32.16 -27.43
N HIS A 1161 30.65 -30.92 -27.37
CA HIS A 1161 32.07 -30.53 -27.24
C HIS A 1161 32.97 -30.65 -28.49
N GLY A 1162 32.41 -30.48 -29.67
CA GLY A 1162 33.03 -30.79 -30.95
C GLY A 1162 33.20 -29.56 -31.83
N LEU A 1163 34.45 -29.27 -32.22
CA LEU A 1163 34.72 -28.21 -33.19
C LEU A 1163 34.04 -28.50 -34.54
N THR A 1164 32.93 -27.81 -34.79
CA THR A 1164 32.07 -28.05 -35.94
C THR A 1164 32.76 -27.66 -37.26
N GLN A 1165 32.21 -28.08 -38.39
CA GLN A 1165 32.75 -27.64 -39.69
C GLN A 1165 32.54 -26.13 -39.91
N ALA A 1166 31.51 -25.54 -39.29
CA ALA A 1166 31.30 -24.09 -39.26
C ALA A 1166 32.42 -23.42 -38.46
N GLY A 1167 32.70 -23.86 -37.23
CA GLY A 1167 33.82 -23.36 -36.41
C GLY A 1167 35.18 -23.48 -37.12
N VAL A 1168 35.46 -24.61 -37.79
CA VAL A 1168 36.68 -24.75 -38.62
C VAL A 1168 36.74 -23.75 -39.79
N ASN A 1169 35.60 -23.31 -40.33
CA ASN A 1169 35.55 -22.34 -41.40
C ASN A 1169 35.65 -20.89 -40.91
N ARG A 1170 35.33 -20.61 -39.63
CA ARG A 1170 35.49 -19.28 -39.01
C ARG A 1170 36.96 -18.84 -39.01
N ILE A 1171 37.89 -19.80 -38.83
CA ILE A 1171 39.33 -19.51 -38.76
C ILE A 1171 40.05 -19.90 -40.07
N ASP A 1172 40.42 -18.88 -40.85
CA ASP A 1172 41.19 -19.03 -42.07
C ASP A 1172 42.53 -19.77 -41.82
N GLY A 1173 42.70 -20.93 -42.44
CA GLY A 1173 43.91 -21.77 -42.31
C GLY A 1173 43.87 -22.85 -41.21
N LEU A 1174 42.85 -22.87 -40.33
CA LEU A 1174 42.70 -23.90 -39.29
C LEU A 1174 42.54 -25.31 -39.89
N ARG A 1175 41.81 -25.40 -41.01
CA ARG A 1175 41.68 -26.64 -41.81
C ARG A 1175 43.04 -27.20 -42.26
N GLU A 1176 44.01 -26.34 -42.55
CA GLU A 1176 45.33 -26.72 -43.07
C GLU A 1176 46.27 -27.19 -41.94
N LEU A 1177 46.16 -26.58 -40.74
CA LEU A 1177 46.84 -27.01 -39.51
C LEU A 1177 46.41 -28.43 -39.08
N ARG A 1178 45.10 -28.73 -39.15
CA ARG A 1178 44.56 -30.07 -38.85
C ARG A 1178 45.16 -31.17 -39.74
N HIS A 1179 45.57 -30.82 -40.96
CA HIS A 1179 46.23 -31.76 -41.88
C HIS A 1179 47.74 -31.91 -41.62
N GLN A 1180 48.40 -30.93 -41.01
CA GLN A 1180 49.85 -30.95 -40.74
C GLN A 1180 50.22 -31.67 -39.42
N HIS A 1181 49.29 -31.82 -38.48
CA HIS A 1181 49.57 -32.34 -37.12
C HIS A 1181 49.15 -33.80 -36.84
N ARG A 1182 48.91 -34.62 -37.87
CA ARG A 1182 48.64 -36.09 -37.73
C ARG A 1182 49.77 -36.92 -37.07
N GLY A 1183 50.81 -36.29 -36.53
CA GLY A 1183 51.94 -36.93 -35.84
C GLY A 1183 51.92 -36.85 -34.31
N CYS A 1184 51.09 -35.99 -33.70
CA CYS A 1184 50.94 -35.90 -32.25
C CYS A 1184 49.45 -35.94 -31.90
N ALA A 1185 49.05 -36.96 -31.12
CA ALA A 1185 47.74 -37.14 -30.50
C ALA A 1185 46.50 -37.01 -31.42
N ASN A 1186 46.30 -38.02 -32.27
CA ASN A 1186 44.95 -38.40 -32.70
C ASN A 1186 44.26 -39.14 -31.53
N ARG A 1187 43.45 -38.42 -30.76
CA ARG A 1187 42.20 -38.96 -30.18
C ARG A 1187 41.17 -37.85 -30.27
N SER A 1188 40.54 -37.78 -31.43
CA SER A 1188 39.24 -37.13 -31.57
C SER A 1188 38.28 -37.82 -30.60
N LYS A 1189 37.68 -37.05 -29.67
CA LYS A 1189 36.44 -37.43 -28.97
C LYS A 1189 35.39 -37.77 -30.04
N HIS A 1190 34.61 -38.81 -29.74
CA HIS A 1190 33.52 -39.30 -30.57
C HIS A 1190 32.35 -39.51 -29.65
#